data_AF-A0A1V5WJD8-F1
#
_entry.id   AF-A0A1V5WJD8-F1
#
_cell.length_a   1.000
_cell.length_b   1.000
_cell.length_c   1.000
_cell.angle_alpha   90.00
_cell.angle_beta   90.00
_cell.angle_gamma   90.00
#
_symmetry.space_group_name_H-M   'P 1'
#
loop_
_entity.id
_entity.type
_entity.pdbx_description
1 polymer ?
#
loop_
_entity_poly.entity_id
_entity_poly.type
_entity_poly.pdbx_seq_one_letter_code
_entity_poly.pdbx_strand_id
1 'polypeptide(L)'
;MYQAHVFLEARILVPTREKAFCSCRIGKKNTNCPVCRRELGAEPVINPLAVRQAYTLGHALDCTLATSAPLERPHGSPSLPEGYNLYGASVAVAAGGFMEIEFHRRKKHIPINEIRLEEYAGRLTHENGKTRMDYSQAGAANIRLRTGANFELGEEAEIFLTELRRRIQYMGMLRGTPVETMIRCNAYVALAKYPQEPDYFVKLRNLNSFNFVRKAINAELHRQEEILTSGGTVSSESRLWNERQGMTEHYQSRDSVSALETDPIANAPVFSCPAPLLAELHASAIEHPSERQNRLIATWGISRARAEFICDEKARADFFEQTIAAGAPPMETAHWLMSDVTGLLRKEGKSLQESPLSPRRFAAILTMYHNRNINSRIAKQLIQAVLETDKDPAVLLQEHNWQLITDPKELRELVQKTIADNEAGTSRLREGDMGPLEFLTGIIMKKTRGLADPTMVKALLKEELNISVVYVLSMGGTISGSVREGEISGGDEKILKSLLLPELAHEHVRFESITRDHLLSEEIQPEDWAALIHAIATRIASGTATGIVVTHGTDTLSYTAPLIYWLFADAGVPIVFTASNTPPREPDTGSQNDEARQNLARAITLARKKSGGVYVVFGERVFSPLNLKFLRPTTIGFTNWNSSGEPVYTGSGLLCGETDTDPYVMSQILSEAADRMHLCRVFPGIRADRLLALTDYGVSCFFLELYEKGTANMKDGPYSLKELLIRGRKKNCSFFCTSQQEGTVDFSGYSTARRMWREGAIPMGNLVTESAIALYFAASLVCDSPEELEKMLEAAGQN
;
A
#
# COMPACT_ATOMS: atom_id res chain seq x y z
N MET A 1 37.02 -0.85 5.61
CA MET A 1 35.62 -0.39 5.67
C MET A 1 35.35 0.05 7.10
N TYR A 2 34.80 1.24 7.30
CA TYR A 2 34.35 1.68 8.64
C TYR A 2 32.87 1.31 8.82
N GLN A 3 32.49 1.01 10.06
CA GLN A 3 31.11 0.76 10.49
C GLN A 3 30.70 1.83 11.50
N ALA A 4 29.48 2.34 11.35
CA ALA A 4 28.88 3.30 12.26
C ALA A 4 28.18 2.59 13.42
N HIS A 5 28.44 3.07 14.63
CA HIS A 5 27.82 2.62 15.87
C HIS A 5 27.19 3.85 16.53
N VAL A 6 25.88 3.99 16.37
CA VAL A 6 25.14 5.11 16.94
C VAL A 6 24.08 4.60 17.92
N PHE A 7 24.03 5.20 19.11
CA PHE A 7 22.94 4.99 20.07
C PHE A 7 22.36 6.33 20.53
N LEU A 8 21.12 6.28 20.99
CA LEU A 8 20.32 7.41 21.46
C LEU A 8 20.05 7.31 22.96
N GLU A 9 20.13 8.45 23.64
CA GLU A 9 19.53 8.69 24.95
C GLU A 9 18.33 9.62 24.80
N ALA A 10 17.13 9.03 24.73
CA ALA A 10 15.89 9.78 24.75
C ALA A 10 15.47 10.10 26.18
N ARG A 11 14.99 11.32 26.42
CA ARG A 11 14.46 11.81 27.68
C ARG A 11 13.03 12.30 27.45
N ILE A 12 12.09 11.74 28.18
CA ILE A 12 10.65 12.01 28.05
C ILE A 12 10.19 12.65 29.35
N LEU A 13 9.81 13.92 29.28
CA LEU A 13 9.30 14.64 30.44
C LEU A 13 7.86 14.23 30.72
N VAL A 14 7.60 13.79 31.96
CA VAL A 14 6.27 13.38 32.41
C VAL A 14 5.52 14.61 32.91
N PRO A 15 4.30 14.90 32.40
CA PRO A 15 3.55 16.10 32.76
C PRO A 15 2.92 15.98 34.16
N THR A 16 3.72 16.22 35.21
CA THR A 16 3.27 16.25 36.61
C THR A 16 3.31 17.66 37.18
N ARG A 17 2.43 17.93 38.17
CA ARG A 17 2.49 19.16 38.98
C ARG A 17 3.51 19.07 40.12
N GLU A 18 3.73 17.84 40.60
CA GLU A 18 4.62 17.51 41.70
C GLU A 18 5.96 16.97 41.18
N LYS A 19 7.00 17.07 42.01
CA LYS A 19 8.34 16.56 41.70
C LYS A 19 8.36 15.03 41.65
N ALA A 20 9.43 14.49 41.05
CA ALA A 20 9.61 13.06 40.80
C ALA A 20 9.68 12.23 42.09
N PHE A 21 10.31 12.76 43.14
CA PHE A 21 10.64 12.04 44.38
C PHE A 21 10.05 12.66 45.66
N CYS A 22 9.19 13.68 45.54
CA CYS A 22 8.46 14.28 46.67
C CYS A 22 7.25 15.08 46.18
N SER A 23 6.31 15.40 47.08
CA SER A 23 5.08 16.16 46.77
C SER A 23 5.29 17.68 46.58
N CYS A 24 6.54 18.16 46.49
CA CYS A 24 6.79 19.56 46.19
C CYS A 24 6.33 19.91 44.76
N ARG A 25 5.88 21.15 44.54
CA ARG A 25 5.58 21.65 43.19
C ARG A 25 6.86 21.79 42.36
N ILE A 26 6.81 21.40 41.08
CA ILE A 26 7.91 21.58 40.12
C ILE A 26 8.29 23.07 39.97
N GLY A 27 9.56 23.33 39.68
CA GLY A 27 10.10 24.68 39.40
C GLY A 27 10.09 25.67 40.58
N LYS A 28 9.66 25.26 41.77
CA LYS A 28 9.61 26.13 42.96
C LYS A 28 10.97 26.18 43.68
N LYS A 29 11.44 27.39 43.98
CA LYS A 29 12.62 27.66 44.84
C LYS A 29 12.32 27.42 46.33
N ASN A 30 13.35 27.19 47.13
CA ASN A 30 13.36 27.17 48.60
C ASN A 30 12.23 26.37 49.23
N THR A 31 12.26 25.04 49.03
CA THR A 31 11.35 24.11 49.71
C THR A 31 11.93 23.71 51.07
N ASN A 32 11.15 23.81 52.15
CA ASN A 32 11.47 23.21 53.47
C ASN A 32 11.32 21.67 53.48
N CYS A 33 11.32 21.03 52.31
CA CYS A 33 11.17 19.59 52.17
C CYS A 33 12.49 18.88 52.51
N PRO A 34 12.51 17.99 53.50
CA PRO A 34 13.70 17.23 53.89
C PRO A 34 14.31 16.42 52.74
N VAL A 35 13.46 15.86 51.86
CA VAL A 35 13.90 15.09 50.68
C VAL A 35 14.63 15.98 49.67
N CYS A 36 14.08 17.15 49.34
CA CYS A 36 14.75 18.10 48.44
C CYS A 36 16.11 18.54 49.00
N ARG A 37 16.21 18.71 50.33
CA ARG A 37 17.43 19.10 51.05
C ARG A 37 18.39 17.94 51.31
N ARG A 38 17.99 16.70 51.01
CA ARG A 38 18.77 15.48 51.23
C ARG A 38 19.14 15.29 52.71
N GLU A 39 18.22 15.66 53.61
CA GLU A 39 18.39 15.44 55.05
C GLU A 39 18.44 13.93 55.35
N LEU A 40 19.30 13.53 56.30
CA LEU A 40 19.46 12.12 56.66
C LEU A 40 18.16 11.57 57.26
N GLY A 41 17.69 10.42 56.75
CA GLY A 41 16.42 9.80 57.17
C GLY A 41 15.18 10.32 56.44
N ALA A 42 15.32 11.25 55.49
CA ALA A 42 14.22 11.65 54.63
C ALA A 42 13.90 10.56 53.59
N GLU A 43 12.67 10.05 53.58
CA GLU A 43 12.24 9.02 52.64
C GLU A 43 11.66 9.64 51.36
N PRO A 44 12.28 9.43 50.18
CA PRO A 44 11.73 9.88 48.90
C PRO A 44 10.50 9.06 48.52
N VAL A 45 9.47 9.72 48.00
CA VAL A 45 8.27 9.07 47.46
C VAL A 45 8.21 9.34 45.97
N ILE A 46 8.34 8.28 45.18
CA ILE A 46 8.29 8.39 43.72
C ILE A 46 6.87 8.73 43.28
N ASN A 47 6.73 9.68 42.35
CA ASN A 47 5.45 10.09 41.81
C ASN A 47 4.72 8.90 41.16
N PRO A 48 3.50 8.52 41.61
CA PRO A 48 2.79 7.35 41.10
C PRO A 48 2.45 7.41 39.60
N LEU A 49 2.16 8.62 39.08
CA LEU A 49 1.91 8.80 37.65
C LEU A 49 3.18 8.54 36.84
N ALA A 50 4.33 9.00 37.32
CA ALA A 50 5.62 8.77 36.67
C ALA A 50 6.01 7.29 36.67
N VAL A 51 5.78 6.59 37.77
CA VAL A 51 5.97 5.12 37.85
C VAL A 51 5.08 4.43 36.81
N ARG A 52 3.78 4.70 36.81
CA ARG A 52 2.84 4.12 35.85
C ARG A 52 3.31 4.35 34.41
N GLN A 53 3.65 5.57 34.05
CA GLN A 53 4.10 5.91 32.70
C GLN A 53 5.41 5.21 32.32
N ALA A 54 6.40 5.16 33.21
CA ALA A 54 7.69 4.53 32.92
C ALA A 54 7.56 3.02 32.74
N TYR A 55 6.75 2.36 33.58
CA TYR A 55 6.47 0.93 33.46
C TYR A 55 5.60 0.60 32.23
N THR A 56 4.60 1.42 31.91
CA THR A 56 3.81 1.26 30.67
C THR A 56 4.70 1.36 29.44
N LEU A 57 5.62 2.34 29.39
CA LEU A 57 6.57 2.45 28.28
C LEU A 57 7.51 1.25 28.19
N GLY A 58 8.01 0.77 29.34
CA GLY A 58 8.85 -0.43 29.37
C GLY A 58 8.13 -1.67 28.85
N HIS A 59 6.90 -1.89 29.30
CA HIS A 59 6.06 -2.99 28.83
C HIS A 59 5.79 -2.90 27.33
N ALA A 60 5.48 -1.70 26.84
CA ALA A 60 5.20 -1.43 25.43
C ALA A 60 6.43 -1.43 24.50
N LEU A 61 7.62 -1.66 25.04
CA LEU A 61 8.86 -1.84 24.28
C LEU A 61 9.44 -3.23 24.55
N ASP A 62 8.61 -4.16 25.03
CA ASP A 62 8.99 -5.53 25.36
C ASP A 62 10.18 -5.64 26.33
N CYS A 63 10.36 -4.65 27.21
CA CYS A 63 11.39 -4.67 28.22
C CYS A 63 10.99 -5.57 29.39
N THR A 64 11.98 -6.21 30.02
CA THR A 64 11.82 -6.85 31.32
C THR A 64 11.62 -5.78 32.40
N LEU A 65 10.45 -5.79 33.06
CA LEU A 65 10.09 -4.84 34.11
C LEU A 65 10.73 -5.21 35.45
N ALA A 66 11.35 -4.24 36.14
CA ALA A 66 11.93 -4.45 37.45
C ALA A 66 10.85 -4.53 38.54
N THR A 67 10.87 -5.58 39.37
CA THR A 67 9.98 -5.69 40.55
C THR A 67 10.43 -4.77 41.69
N SER A 68 11.75 -4.61 41.83
CA SER A 68 12.39 -3.69 42.76
C SER A 68 13.74 -3.24 42.23
N ALA A 69 14.15 -2.01 42.56
CA ALA A 69 15.45 -1.47 42.18
C ALA A 69 15.97 -0.47 43.22
N PRO A 70 17.30 -0.37 43.40
CA PRO A 70 17.88 0.64 44.30
C PRO A 70 17.68 2.05 43.72
N LEU A 71 17.57 3.04 44.61
CA LEU A 71 17.71 4.44 44.24
C LEU A 71 19.19 4.80 44.12
N GLU A 72 19.55 5.40 43.00
CA GLU A 72 20.94 5.70 42.65
C GLU A 72 21.10 7.16 42.27
N ARG A 73 22.34 7.66 42.33
CA ARG A 73 22.70 9.01 41.95
C ARG A 73 23.52 8.99 40.65
N PRO A 74 23.01 9.57 39.55
CA PRO A 74 23.76 9.75 38.33
C PRO A 74 24.97 10.65 38.51
N HIS A 75 26.13 10.22 38.02
CA HIS A 75 27.31 11.06 37.89
C HIS A 75 27.08 12.17 36.85
N GLY A 76 27.65 13.35 37.09
CA GLY A 76 27.58 14.48 36.15
C GLY A 76 26.27 15.29 36.17
N SER A 77 25.48 15.19 37.25
CA SER A 77 24.35 16.11 37.48
C SER A 77 24.84 17.57 37.59
N PRO A 78 24.20 18.55 36.92
CA PRO A 78 24.67 19.94 36.96
C PRO A 78 24.52 20.53 38.36
N SER A 79 25.45 21.42 38.73
CA SER A 79 25.34 22.20 39.96
C SER A 79 24.08 23.07 39.91
N LEU A 80 23.21 22.93 40.89
CA LEU A 80 22.00 23.74 40.99
C LEU A 80 22.31 25.09 41.66
N PRO A 81 21.70 26.19 41.20
CA PRO A 81 21.88 27.50 41.82
C PRO A 81 21.21 27.53 43.20
N GLU A 82 21.66 28.46 44.03
CA GLU A 82 21.17 28.61 45.40
C GLU A 82 19.64 28.66 45.45
N GLY A 83 19.05 27.80 46.28
CA GLY A 83 17.61 27.68 46.48
C GLY A 83 16.86 26.75 45.51
N TYR A 84 17.50 26.17 44.49
CA TYR A 84 16.95 25.04 43.76
C TYR A 84 17.49 23.73 44.32
N ASN A 85 16.69 23.07 45.14
CA ASN A 85 17.05 21.80 45.78
C ASN A 85 16.31 20.64 45.08
N LEU A 86 17.06 19.63 44.63
CA LEU A 86 16.58 18.39 44.01
C LEU A 86 17.17 17.19 44.73
N TYR A 87 16.38 16.14 44.88
CA TYR A 87 16.86 14.88 45.45
C TYR A 87 17.93 14.25 44.54
N GLY A 88 17.73 14.35 43.22
CA GLY A 88 18.71 13.97 42.20
C GLY A 88 18.92 12.47 42.08
N ALA A 89 17.88 11.68 42.38
CA ALA A 89 17.91 10.23 42.24
C ALA A 89 17.47 9.75 40.86
N SER A 90 17.82 8.51 40.57
CA SER A 90 17.46 7.73 39.39
C SER A 90 17.15 6.30 39.84
N VAL A 91 16.25 5.63 39.13
CA VAL A 91 15.90 4.23 39.36
C VAL A 91 15.69 3.51 38.04
N ALA A 92 16.33 2.36 37.86
CA ALA A 92 16.13 1.49 36.69
C ALA A 92 14.81 0.73 36.82
N VAL A 93 13.89 0.95 35.88
CA VAL A 93 12.53 0.39 35.94
C VAL A 93 12.30 -0.71 34.93
N ALA A 94 13.06 -0.73 33.82
CA ALA A 94 12.97 -1.77 32.81
C ALA A 94 14.28 -1.89 32.00
N ALA A 95 14.55 -3.06 31.45
CA ALA A 95 15.73 -3.32 30.61
C ALA A 95 15.49 -4.45 29.59
N GLY A 96 16.32 -4.50 28.55
CA GLY A 96 16.37 -5.64 27.62
C GLY A 96 15.13 -5.80 26.72
N GLY A 97 14.62 -4.69 26.19
CA GLY A 97 13.52 -4.70 25.21
C GLY A 97 13.99 -4.31 23.80
N PHE A 98 13.07 -3.93 22.94
CA PHE A 98 13.38 -3.50 21.57
C PHE A 98 12.28 -2.63 20.94
N MET A 99 12.61 -2.04 19.80
CA MET A 99 11.63 -1.43 18.90
C MET A 99 12.03 -1.70 17.45
N GLU A 100 11.07 -2.16 16.66
CA GLU A 100 11.27 -2.28 15.21
C GLU A 100 11.11 -0.91 14.54
N ILE A 101 12.01 -0.61 13.61
CA ILE A 101 11.87 0.49 12.66
C ILE A 101 11.88 -0.06 11.24
N GLU A 102 11.19 0.62 10.32
CA GLU A 102 11.24 0.29 8.89
C GLU A 102 12.07 1.33 8.15
N PHE A 103 13.14 0.88 7.48
CA PHE A 103 14.02 1.74 6.69
C PHE A 103 14.24 1.10 5.32
N HIS A 104 13.94 1.82 4.23
CA HIS A 104 14.01 1.30 2.86
C HIS A 104 13.29 -0.05 2.67
N ARG A 105 12.08 -0.18 3.25
CA ARG A 105 11.26 -1.42 3.24
C ARG A 105 11.93 -2.63 3.92
N ARG A 106 12.92 -2.40 4.78
CA ARG A 106 13.53 -3.42 5.63
C ARG A 106 13.25 -3.11 7.10
N LYS A 107 12.79 -4.11 7.84
CA LYS A 107 12.67 -4.03 9.28
C LYS A 107 14.04 -4.14 9.94
N LYS A 108 14.35 -3.20 10.83
CA LYS A 108 15.55 -3.20 11.66
C LYS A 108 15.14 -3.22 13.12
N HIS A 109 15.72 -4.15 13.86
CA HIS A 109 15.45 -4.35 15.27
C HIS A 109 16.42 -3.50 16.10
N ILE A 110 15.91 -2.50 16.81
CA ILE A 110 16.70 -1.60 17.65
C ILE A 110 16.54 -2.02 19.13
N PRO A 111 17.59 -2.54 19.77
CA PRO A 111 17.55 -2.91 21.19
C PRO A 111 17.28 -1.69 22.09
N ILE A 112 16.54 -1.91 23.17
CA ILE A 112 16.37 -0.99 24.29
C ILE A 112 17.13 -1.55 25.48
N ASN A 113 18.28 -0.95 25.77
CA ASN A 113 19.18 -1.43 26.82
C ASN A 113 18.60 -1.19 28.20
N GLU A 114 18.06 0.01 28.44
CA GLU A 114 17.61 0.43 29.77
C GLU A 114 16.58 1.56 29.70
N ILE A 115 15.61 1.53 30.62
CA ILE A 115 14.70 2.61 30.93
C ILE A 115 14.81 2.96 32.41
N ARG A 116 15.02 4.25 32.69
CA ARG A 116 15.15 4.81 34.03
C ARG A 116 14.16 5.93 34.29
N LEU A 117 13.72 6.06 35.53
CA LEU A 117 13.00 7.21 36.02
C LEU A 117 13.95 8.13 36.81
N GLU A 118 14.05 9.39 36.39
CA GLU A 118 15.01 10.36 36.91
C GLU A 118 14.33 11.68 37.29
N GLU A 119 15.01 12.49 38.11
CA GLU A 119 14.59 13.86 38.39
C GLU A 119 15.18 14.84 37.37
N TYR A 120 14.31 15.65 36.76
CA TYR A 120 14.72 16.61 35.75
C TYR A 120 15.42 17.84 36.35
N ALA A 121 16.67 18.11 35.94
CA ALA A 121 17.47 19.19 36.52
C ALA A 121 17.18 20.60 35.97
N GLY A 122 16.51 20.72 34.82
CA GLY A 122 16.32 21.99 34.10
C GLY A 122 16.83 21.93 32.66
N ARG A 123 16.42 22.92 31.85
CA ARG A 123 16.81 23.01 30.42
C ARG A 123 17.89 24.05 30.24
N LEU A 124 19.03 23.65 29.66
CA LEU A 124 20.05 24.59 29.23
C LEU A 124 19.80 24.95 27.76
N THR A 125 19.69 26.24 27.46
CA THR A 125 19.59 26.77 26.09
C THR A 125 20.76 27.69 25.79
N HIS A 126 21.32 27.55 24.59
CA HIS A 126 22.41 28.39 24.11
C HIS A 126 21.91 29.21 22.92
N GLU A 127 21.82 30.53 23.08
CA GLU A 127 21.30 31.41 22.03
C GLU A 127 22.08 32.73 22.01
N ASN A 128 22.54 33.14 20.83
CA ASN A 128 23.30 34.38 20.62
C ASN A 128 24.51 34.54 21.55
N GLY A 129 25.28 33.46 21.77
CA GLY A 129 26.47 33.46 22.64
C GLY A 129 26.17 33.58 24.14
N LYS A 130 24.90 33.50 24.55
CA LYS A 130 24.49 33.46 25.95
C LYS A 130 23.90 32.10 26.30
N THR A 131 24.35 31.54 27.41
CA THR A 131 23.75 30.33 28.00
C THR A 131 22.69 30.73 29.01
N ARG A 132 21.48 30.20 28.88
CA ARG A 132 20.39 30.36 29.84
C ARG A 132 19.99 29.00 30.39
N MET A 133 19.69 28.94 31.68
CA MET A 133 19.18 27.73 32.33
C MET A 133 17.76 27.98 32.82
N ASP A 134 16.82 27.20 32.29
CA ASP A 134 15.40 27.26 32.58
C ASP A 134 15.03 26.16 33.58
N TYR A 135 14.74 26.59 34.80
CA TYR A 135 14.37 25.74 35.93
C TYR A 135 12.86 25.63 36.15
N SER A 136 12.02 26.13 35.24
CA SER A 136 10.56 26.12 35.40
C SER A 136 9.97 24.72 35.58
N GLN A 137 10.65 23.71 35.02
CA GLN A 137 10.29 22.29 35.12
C GLN A 137 11.22 21.50 36.06
N ALA A 138 12.15 22.16 36.77
CA ALA A 138 13.10 21.47 37.62
C ALA A 138 12.38 20.66 38.70
N GLY A 139 12.79 19.39 38.86
CA GLY A 139 12.18 18.42 39.74
C GLY A 139 11.10 17.56 39.10
N ALA A 140 10.64 17.86 37.88
CA ALA A 140 9.68 17.02 37.17
C ALA A 140 10.22 15.60 36.94
N ALA A 141 9.32 14.64 36.84
CA ALA A 141 9.67 13.27 36.48
C ALA A 141 10.13 13.18 35.03
N ASN A 142 11.24 12.48 34.80
CA ASN A 142 11.83 12.32 33.48
C ASN A 142 12.17 10.85 33.23
N ILE A 143 11.58 10.26 32.20
CA ILE A 143 11.90 8.90 31.76
C ILE A 143 13.09 8.98 30.82
N ARG A 144 14.21 8.34 31.17
CA ARG A 144 15.36 8.18 30.28
C ARG A 144 15.31 6.80 29.65
N LEU A 145 15.31 6.76 28.33
CA LEU A 145 15.41 5.55 27.52
C LEU A 145 16.76 5.54 26.80
N ARG A 146 17.44 4.39 26.85
CA ARG A 146 18.70 4.17 26.13
C ARG A 146 18.56 3.02 25.14
N THR A 147 18.96 3.27 23.90
CA THR A 147 19.00 2.27 22.83
C THR A 147 20.35 1.54 22.75
N GLY A 148 20.40 0.43 22.01
CA GLY A 148 21.63 -0.20 21.53
C GLY A 148 22.33 0.63 20.44
N ALA A 149 23.62 0.37 20.23
CA ALA A 149 24.46 1.08 19.27
C ALA A 149 24.32 0.54 17.84
N ASN A 150 23.06 0.40 17.37
CA ASN A 150 22.71 -0.30 16.14
C ASN A 150 22.34 0.65 15.00
N PHE A 151 22.24 1.95 15.24
CA PHE A 151 21.97 2.92 14.18
C PHE A 151 23.24 3.13 13.35
N GLU A 152 23.09 3.10 12.03
CA GLU A 152 24.19 3.30 11.09
C GLU A 152 24.13 4.69 10.43
N LEU A 153 22.94 5.28 10.38
CA LEU A 153 22.66 6.57 9.75
C LEU A 153 21.73 7.41 10.63
N GLY A 154 21.80 8.73 10.47
CA GLY A 154 20.92 9.68 11.17
C GLY A 154 19.45 9.51 10.80
N GLU A 155 19.15 9.05 9.58
CA GLU A 155 17.80 8.76 9.10
C GLU A 155 17.12 7.68 9.95
N GLU A 156 17.84 6.61 10.30
CA GLU A 156 17.31 5.54 11.13
C GLU A 156 16.96 6.04 12.54
N ALA A 157 17.79 6.93 13.09
CA ALA A 157 17.55 7.58 14.38
C ALA A 157 16.31 8.50 14.36
N GLU A 158 16.09 9.24 13.28
CA GLU A 158 14.89 10.08 13.11
C GLU A 158 13.61 9.23 13.02
N ILE A 159 13.64 8.12 12.27
CA ILE A 159 12.53 7.17 12.19
C ILE A 159 12.23 6.58 13.57
N PHE A 160 13.25 6.12 14.30
CA PHE A 160 13.09 5.61 15.65
C PHE A 160 12.42 6.61 16.59
N LEU A 161 12.88 7.87 16.60
CA LEU A 161 12.29 8.89 17.47
C LEU A 161 10.86 9.25 17.07
N THR A 162 10.55 9.20 15.78
CA THR A 162 9.20 9.42 15.24
C THR A 162 8.24 8.31 15.66
N GLU A 163 8.67 7.06 15.55
CA GLU A 163 7.88 5.89 15.99
C GLU A 163 7.74 5.85 17.51
N LEU A 164 8.79 6.17 18.27
CA LEU A 164 8.71 6.31 19.72
C LEU A 164 7.67 7.37 20.11
N ARG A 165 7.67 8.53 19.45
CA ARG A 165 6.65 9.58 19.65
C ARG A 165 5.24 9.04 19.39
N ARG A 166 5.05 8.36 18.26
CA ARG A 166 3.75 7.79 17.85
C ARG A 166 3.25 6.78 18.89
N ARG A 167 4.11 5.88 19.37
CA ARG A 167 3.76 4.91 20.43
C ARG A 167 3.35 5.60 21.73
N ILE A 168 4.11 6.61 22.17
CA ILE A 168 3.79 7.39 23.39
C ILE A 168 2.45 8.11 23.27
N GLN A 169 2.14 8.68 22.10
CA GLN A 169 0.84 9.29 21.81
C GLN A 169 -0.28 8.26 21.84
N TYR A 170 -0.06 7.12 21.19
CA TYR A 170 -1.03 6.03 21.12
C TYR A 170 -1.39 5.47 22.50
N MET A 171 -0.41 5.31 23.38
CA MET A 171 -0.61 4.90 24.79
C MET A 171 -1.29 5.99 25.63
N GLY A 172 -1.38 7.22 25.14
CA GLY A 172 -1.98 8.34 25.86
C GLY A 172 -1.16 8.80 27.07
N MET A 173 0.16 8.61 27.06
CA MET A 173 1.03 9.02 28.17
C MET A 173 1.14 10.55 28.33
N LEU A 174 0.94 11.32 27.24
CA LEU A 174 1.18 12.76 27.19
C LEU A 174 -0.08 13.57 26.80
N ARG A 175 -1.25 13.18 27.32
CA ARG A 175 -2.53 13.85 27.00
C ARG A 175 -2.48 15.35 27.29
N GLY A 176 -2.91 16.16 26.31
CA GLY A 176 -3.08 17.61 26.48
C GLY A 176 -1.78 18.43 26.45
N THR A 177 -0.65 17.86 26.01
CA THR A 177 0.58 18.64 25.80
C THR A 177 1.26 18.24 24.48
N PRO A 178 1.76 19.20 23.68
CA PRO A 178 2.48 18.89 22.44
C PRO A 178 3.72 18.02 22.73
N VAL A 179 3.73 16.81 22.19
CA VAL A 179 4.76 15.80 22.47
C VAL A 179 6.13 16.22 21.94
N GLU A 180 6.15 17.08 20.91
CA GLU A 180 7.34 17.68 20.29
C GLU A 180 8.21 18.42 21.32
N THR A 181 7.62 18.89 22.42
CA THR A 181 8.33 19.62 23.48
C THR A 181 8.80 18.72 24.63
N MET A 182 8.32 17.48 24.66
CA MET A 182 8.47 16.55 25.80
C MET A 182 9.56 15.51 25.58
N ILE A 183 9.84 15.14 24.32
CA ILE A 183 10.92 14.20 23.98
C ILE A 183 12.17 14.99 23.61
N ARG A 184 13.29 14.68 24.25
CA ARG A 184 14.60 15.22 23.91
C ARG A 184 15.58 14.09 23.72
N CYS A 185 16.59 14.30 22.88
CA CYS A 185 17.54 13.25 22.56
C CYS A 185 18.97 13.80 22.62
N ASN A 186 19.88 13.00 23.18
CA ASN A 186 21.30 13.09 22.82
C ASN A 186 21.64 11.88 21.95
N ALA A 187 22.52 12.06 20.98
CA ALA A 187 23.06 10.97 20.18
C ALA A 187 24.52 10.71 20.55
N TYR A 188 24.94 9.46 20.52
CA TYR A 188 26.32 9.05 20.73
C TYR A 188 26.79 8.37 19.46
N VAL A 189 27.86 8.90 18.88
CA VAL A 189 28.32 8.55 17.53
C VAL A 189 29.76 8.06 17.59
N ALA A 190 30.01 6.91 16.99
CA ALA A 190 31.34 6.35 16.81
C ALA A 190 31.47 5.65 15.45
N LEU A 191 32.66 5.75 14.85
CA LEU A 191 33.09 4.94 13.71
C LEU A 191 34.25 4.03 14.11
N ALA A 192 34.13 2.75 13.77
CA ALA A 192 35.17 1.75 13.99
C ALA A 192 35.51 1.00 12.70
N LYS A 193 36.73 0.47 12.57
CA LYS A 193 37.09 -0.36 11.40
C LYS A 193 36.37 -1.70 11.52
N TYR A 194 35.55 -2.07 10.54
CA TYR A 194 34.86 -3.36 10.54
C TYR A 194 35.86 -4.53 10.61
N PRO A 195 35.66 -5.54 11.48
CA PRO A 195 34.51 -5.79 12.38
C PRO A 195 34.76 -5.40 13.85
N GLN A 196 35.62 -4.41 14.12
CA GLN A 196 35.97 -3.98 15.48
C GLN A 196 34.85 -3.12 16.09
N GLU A 197 34.69 -3.22 17.42
CA GLU A 197 33.84 -2.32 18.19
C GLU A 197 34.59 -1.01 18.52
N PRO A 198 33.86 0.11 18.66
CA PRO A 198 34.47 1.39 19.01
C PRO A 198 34.92 1.45 20.48
N ASP A 199 36.06 2.08 20.72
CA ASP A 199 36.62 2.39 22.04
C ASP A 199 36.32 3.83 22.51
N TYR A 200 35.67 4.63 21.65
CA TYR A 200 35.26 6.01 21.92
C TYR A 200 33.80 6.24 21.52
N PHE A 201 33.18 7.28 22.10
CA PHE A 201 31.91 7.82 21.61
C PHE A 201 31.91 9.35 21.70
N VAL A 202 31.46 10.00 20.64
CA VAL A 202 31.20 11.45 20.64
C VAL A 202 29.74 11.70 21.00
N LYS A 203 29.51 12.42 22.11
CA LYS A 203 28.17 12.79 22.59
C LYS A 203 27.69 14.08 21.95
N LEU A 204 26.70 13.98 21.07
CA LEU A 204 26.02 15.12 20.46
C LEU A 204 24.92 15.67 21.38
N ARG A 205 24.95 16.99 21.59
CA ARG A 205 24.01 17.74 22.42
C ARG A 205 23.36 18.86 21.60
N ASN A 206 22.34 19.52 22.20
CA ASN A 206 21.56 20.60 21.58
C ASN A 206 20.73 20.15 20.36
N LEU A 207 20.20 18.92 20.40
CA LEU A 207 19.36 18.36 19.35
C LEU A 207 17.88 18.67 19.64
N ASN A 208 17.44 19.85 19.22
CA ASN A 208 16.11 20.39 19.55
C ASN A 208 14.97 19.84 18.66
N SER A 209 15.28 19.07 17.61
CA SER A 209 14.30 18.41 16.74
C SER A 209 14.84 17.07 16.24
N PHE A 210 13.96 16.16 15.80
CA PHE A 210 14.39 14.87 15.23
C PHE A 210 15.20 15.05 13.94
N ASN A 211 14.85 16.04 13.12
CA ASN A 211 15.64 16.43 11.96
C ASN A 211 17.05 16.92 12.35
N PHE A 212 17.21 17.61 13.49
CA PHE A 212 18.54 17.99 13.99
C PHE A 212 19.33 16.77 14.47
N VAL A 213 18.67 15.77 15.06
CA VAL A 213 19.31 14.49 15.40
C VAL A 213 19.89 13.85 14.14
N ARG A 214 19.09 13.72 13.07
CA ARG A 214 19.55 13.18 11.79
C ARG A 214 20.76 13.94 11.24
N LYS A 215 20.63 15.26 11.09
CA LYS A 215 21.68 16.10 10.52
C LYS A 215 22.96 16.05 11.34
N ALA A 216 22.85 16.12 12.67
CA ALA A 216 24.02 16.11 13.55
C ALA A 216 24.76 14.77 13.54
N ILE A 217 24.03 13.65 13.53
CA ILE A 217 24.64 12.31 13.41
C ILE A 217 25.41 12.20 12.09
N ASN A 218 24.79 12.56 10.97
CA ASN A 218 25.41 12.43 9.65
C ASN A 218 26.64 13.35 9.51
N ALA A 219 26.56 14.59 10.02
CA ALA A 219 27.70 15.50 10.03
C ALA A 219 28.86 14.97 10.90
N GLU A 220 28.56 14.37 12.05
CA GLU A 220 29.58 13.80 12.93
C GLU A 220 30.21 12.52 12.35
N LEU A 221 29.41 11.64 11.75
CA LEU A 221 29.92 10.46 11.05
C LEU A 221 30.90 10.86 9.95
N HIS A 222 30.54 11.86 9.14
CA HIS A 222 31.41 12.36 8.08
C HIS A 222 32.73 12.94 8.64
N ARG A 223 32.66 13.75 9.70
CA ARG A 223 33.84 14.29 10.38
C ARG A 223 34.77 13.20 10.91
N GLN A 224 34.21 12.17 11.55
CA GLN A 224 34.98 11.05 12.08
C GLN A 224 35.63 10.25 10.94
N GLU A 225 34.91 10.03 9.84
CA GLU A 225 35.43 9.34 8.65
C GLU A 225 36.64 10.07 8.06
N GLU A 226 36.58 11.40 7.92
CA GLU A 226 37.69 12.22 7.42
C GLU A 226 38.94 12.10 8.29
N ILE A 227 38.77 12.18 9.61
CA ILE A 227 39.87 12.08 10.58
C ILE A 227 40.51 10.69 10.52
N LEU A 228 39.69 9.64 10.55
CA LEU A 228 40.15 8.25 10.55
C LEU A 228 40.79 7.85 9.22
N THR A 229 40.27 8.35 8.10
CA THR A 229 40.82 8.08 6.76
C THR A 229 42.15 8.80 6.54
N SER A 230 42.33 9.96 7.19
CA SER A 230 43.58 10.73 7.20
C SER A 230 44.63 10.19 8.20
N GLY A 231 44.35 9.08 8.88
CA GLY A 231 45.25 8.45 9.86
C GLY A 231 45.27 9.09 11.25
N GLY A 232 44.32 9.99 11.55
CA GLY A 232 44.12 10.57 12.87
C GLY A 232 43.34 9.66 13.82
N THR A 233 43.15 10.13 15.05
CA THR A 233 42.38 9.45 16.10
C THR A 233 41.27 10.33 16.62
N VAL A 234 40.08 9.77 16.84
CA VAL A 234 38.95 10.47 17.45
C VAL A 234 38.94 10.16 18.95
N SER A 235 38.85 11.19 19.79
CA SER A 235 38.73 11.03 21.24
C SER A 235 37.27 11.19 21.70
N SER A 236 36.96 10.66 22.88
CA SER A 236 35.63 10.83 23.48
C SER A 236 35.43 12.29 23.91
N GLU A 237 34.37 12.92 23.42
CA GLU A 237 34.06 14.31 23.72
C GLU A 237 32.55 14.59 23.63
N SER A 238 32.11 15.67 24.24
CA SER A 238 30.79 16.25 23.99
C SER A 238 30.92 17.32 22.91
N ARG A 239 30.02 17.31 21.93
CA ARG A 239 29.90 18.33 20.90
C ARG A 239 28.49 18.92 20.85
N LEU A 240 28.37 20.17 20.44
CA LEU A 240 27.09 20.87 20.26
C LEU A 240 26.75 20.93 18.77
N TRP A 241 25.48 20.70 18.44
CA TRP A 241 24.99 20.95 17.08
C TRP A 241 24.80 22.45 16.85
N ASN A 242 25.47 22.99 15.82
CA ASN A 242 25.28 24.36 15.32
C ASN A 242 24.44 24.31 14.05
N GLU A 243 23.15 24.64 14.18
CA GLU A 243 22.20 24.61 13.06
C GLU A 243 22.56 25.59 11.94
N ARG A 244 23.07 26.79 12.28
CA ARG A 244 23.39 27.83 11.28
C ARG A 244 24.53 27.43 10.37
N GLN A 245 25.50 26.70 10.92
CA GLN A 245 26.69 26.24 10.20
C GLN A 245 26.54 24.81 9.68
N GLY A 246 25.54 24.06 10.12
CA GLY A 246 25.33 22.66 9.73
C GLY A 246 26.44 21.72 10.22
N MET A 247 27.11 22.03 11.34
CA MET A 247 28.24 21.27 11.85
C MET A 247 28.21 21.07 13.37
N THR A 248 29.03 20.14 13.87
CA THR A 248 29.23 19.90 15.31
C THR A 248 30.43 20.69 15.82
N GLU A 249 30.30 21.34 16.97
CA GLU A 249 31.37 22.12 17.61
C GLU A 249 31.82 21.47 18.91
N HIS A 250 33.11 21.51 19.21
CA HIS A 250 33.64 20.99 20.48
C HIS A 250 33.02 21.73 21.67
N TYR A 251 32.65 20.99 22.71
CA TYR A 251 32.13 21.55 23.96
C TYR A 251 32.97 21.16 25.17
N GLN A 252 33.22 19.85 25.36
CA GLN A 252 33.95 19.37 26.53
C GLN A 252 34.54 17.98 26.28
N SER A 253 35.80 17.74 26.65
CA SER A 253 36.41 16.41 26.65
C SER A 253 35.70 15.46 27.64
N ARG A 254 35.69 14.15 27.34
CA ARG A 254 35.12 13.11 28.20
C ARG A 254 36.03 11.89 28.25
N ASP A 255 35.92 11.12 29.32
CA ASP A 255 36.40 9.74 29.32
C ASP A 255 35.53 8.89 28.38
N SER A 256 36.04 7.74 27.90
CA SER A 256 35.21 6.85 27.07
C SER A 256 34.17 6.17 27.95
N VAL A 257 32.90 6.49 27.71
CA VAL A 257 31.81 6.01 28.56
C VAL A 257 30.95 5.03 27.77
N SER A 258 30.85 3.79 28.27
CA SER A 258 29.92 2.78 27.76
C SER A 258 28.59 2.74 28.53
N ALA A 259 28.47 3.33 29.73
CA ALA A 259 27.26 3.33 30.55
C ALA A 259 27.10 4.59 31.44
N LEU A 260 25.86 4.95 31.82
CA LEU A 260 25.70 5.98 32.85
C LEU A 260 26.29 5.44 34.15
N GLU A 261 27.33 6.09 34.65
CA GLU A 261 27.86 5.79 35.97
C GLU A 261 26.87 6.28 37.03
N THR A 262 26.58 5.41 38.00
CA THR A 262 25.66 5.67 39.11
C THR A 262 26.19 5.10 40.41
N ASP A 263 25.97 5.83 41.51
CA ASP A 263 26.24 5.32 42.86
C ASP A 263 24.93 5.05 43.61
N PRO A 264 24.77 3.91 44.30
CA PRO A 264 23.64 3.70 45.20
C PRO A 264 23.56 4.80 46.28
N ILE A 265 22.35 5.31 46.53
CA ILE A 265 22.14 6.29 47.59
C ILE A 265 22.12 5.58 48.94
N ALA A 266 23.12 5.85 49.78
CA ALA A 266 23.25 5.25 51.11
C ALA A 266 22.00 5.51 51.96
N ASN A 267 21.49 4.44 52.59
CA ASN A 267 20.29 4.45 53.47
C ASN A 267 18.99 4.90 52.79
N ALA A 268 18.92 4.92 51.45
CA ALA A 268 17.66 5.14 50.74
C ALA A 268 16.80 3.87 50.71
N PRO A 269 15.45 3.98 50.75
CA PRO A 269 14.58 2.84 50.58
C PRO A 269 14.75 2.24 49.19
N VAL A 270 14.68 0.90 49.08
CA VAL A 270 14.61 0.22 47.80
C VAL A 270 13.24 0.53 47.19
N PHE A 271 13.23 0.98 45.94
CA PHE A 271 11.98 1.18 45.22
C PHE A 271 11.39 -0.19 44.88
N SER A 272 10.11 -0.38 45.17
CA SER A 272 9.34 -1.55 44.77
C SER A 272 8.17 -1.13 43.91
N CYS A 273 8.00 -1.79 42.76
CA CYS A 273 6.86 -1.56 41.89
C CYS A 273 5.57 -2.01 42.59
N PRO A 274 4.49 -1.21 42.59
CA PRO A 274 3.20 -1.65 43.12
C PRO A 274 2.72 -2.93 42.42
N ALA A 275 2.52 -4.01 43.19
CA ALA A 275 2.04 -5.29 42.64
C ALA A 275 0.77 -5.19 41.79
N PRO A 276 -0.25 -4.36 42.14
CA PRO A 276 -1.42 -4.17 41.29
C PRO A 276 -1.09 -3.58 39.91
N LEU A 277 -0.11 -2.66 39.82
CA LEU A 277 0.31 -2.07 38.55
C LEU A 277 1.00 -3.11 37.67
N LEU A 278 1.89 -3.93 38.24
CA LEU A 278 2.58 -4.96 37.48
C LEU A 278 1.61 -6.03 36.95
N ALA A 279 0.65 -6.45 37.78
CA ALA A 279 -0.42 -7.36 37.36
C ALA A 279 -1.31 -6.76 36.27
N GLU A 280 -1.68 -5.48 36.39
CA GLU A 280 -2.43 -4.73 35.37
C GLU A 280 -1.66 -4.70 34.04
N LEU A 281 -0.36 -4.42 34.06
CA LEU A 281 0.48 -4.38 32.86
C LEU A 281 0.64 -5.76 32.22
N HIS A 282 0.90 -6.81 33.00
CA HIS A 282 0.97 -8.17 32.47
C HIS A 282 -0.37 -8.68 31.92
N ALA A 283 -1.49 -8.26 32.50
CA ALA A 283 -2.82 -8.59 32.01
C ALA A 283 -3.26 -7.72 30.81
N SER A 284 -2.68 -6.54 30.65
CA SER A 284 -2.96 -5.65 29.53
C SER A 284 -2.01 -5.92 28.37
N ALA A 285 -2.54 -6.57 27.33
CA ALA A 285 -1.93 -6.49 26.01
C ALA A 285 -2.29 -5.12 25.43
N ILE A 286 -1.41 -4.13 25.63
CA ILE A 286 -1.53 -2.88 24.89
C ILE A 286 -1.08 -3.18 23.46
N GLU A 287 -2.05 -3.49 22.61
CA GLU A 287 -1.79 -3.73 21.21
C GLU A 287 -1.12 -2.50 20.56
N HIS A 288 0.04 -2.70 19.96
CA HIS A 288 0.76 -1.64 19.27
C HIS A 288 0.02 -1.17 18.02
N PRO A 289 0.23 0.08 17.55
CA PRO A 289 -0.37 0.56 16.31
C PRO A 289 -0.13 -0.40 15.14
N SER A 290 1.10 -0.90 14.98
CA SER A 290 1.48 -1.83 13.93
C SER A 290 0.83 -3.21 14.08
N GLU A 291 0.70 -3.72 15.31
CA GLU A 291 0.00 -4.98 15.59
C GLU A 291 -1.48 -4.87 15.31
N ARG A 292 -2.11 -3.77 15.76
CA ARG A 292 -3.50 -3.46 15.48
C ARG A 292 -3.73 -3.35 13.99
N GLN A 293 -2.88 -2.62 13.25
CA GLN A 293 -2.94 -2.56 11.78
C GLN A 293 -2.96 -3.96 11.17
N ASN A 294 -1.97 -4.80 11.51
CA ASN A 294 -1.88 -6.17 10.99
C ASN A 294 -3.13 -6.99 11.34
N ARG A 295 -3.65 -6.86 12.57
CA ARG A 295 -4.88 -7.53 12.99
C ARG A 295 -6.09 -7.01 12.21
N LEU A 296 -6.24 -5.70 12.01
CA LEU A 296 -7.38 -5.14 11.26
C LEU A 296 -7.36 -5.64 9.81
N ILE A 297 -6.18 -5.66 9.18
CA ILE A 297 -5.98 -6.22 7.83
C ILE A 297 -6.37 -7.70 7.81
N ALA A 298 -5.79 -8.51 8.71
CA ALA A 298 -6.04 -9.96 8.74
C ALA A 298 -7.49 -10.34 9.09
N THR A 299 -8.15 -9.55 9.96
CA THR A 299 -9.50 -9.87 10.46
C THR A 299 -10.58 -9.40 9.48
N TRP A 300 -10.39 -8.25 8.83
CA TRP A 300 -11.45 -7.59 8.08
C TRP A 300 -11.10 -7.30 6.61
N GLY A 301 -9.92 -7.68 6.14
CA GLY A 301 -9.51 -7.49 4.75
C GLY A 301 -9.36 -6.03 4.33
N ILE A 302 -9.19 -5.11 5.30
CA ILE A 302 -8.98 -3.69 4.98
C ILE A 302 -7.58 -3.50 4.40
N SER A 303 -7.44 -2.65 3.38
CA SER A 303 -6.13 -2.37 2.78
C SER A 303 -5.16 -1.75 3.79
N ARG A 304 -3.85 -1.95 3.57
CA ARG A 304 -2.80 -1.41 4.44
C ARG A 304 -2.92 0.09 4.66
N ALA A 305 -3.19 0.86 3.60
CA ALA A 305 -3.36 2.31 3.69
C ALA A 305 -4.54 2.72 4.59
N ARG A 306 -5.67 2.00 4.51
CA ARG A 306 -6.82 2.23 5.39
C ARG A 306 -6.52 1.85 6.83
N ALA A 307 -5.86 0.71 7.05
CA ALA A 307 -5.45 0.27 8.38
C ALA A 307 -4.47 1.26 9.02
N GLU A 308 -3.48 1.73 8.26
CA GLU A 308 -2.54 2.75 8.69
C GLU A 308 -3.26 4.04 9.08
N PHE A 309 -4.15 4.54 8.22
CA PHE A 309 -4.96 5.72 8.50
C PHE A 309 -5.83 5.56 9.76
N ILE A 310 -6.48 4.40 9.95
CA ILE A 310 -7.34 4.12 11.11
C ILE A 310 -6.51 4.04 12.39
N CYS A 311 -5.38 3.33 12.34
CA CYS A 311 -4.54 3.07 13.50
C CYS A 311 -3.52 4.18 13.80
N ASP A 312 -3.47 5.24 13.00
CA ASP A 312 -2.63 6.40 13.27
C ASP A 312 -3.00 7.09 14.59
N GLU A 313 -4.30 7.13 14.88
CA GLU A 313 -4.84 7.62 16.14
C GLU A 313 -5.59 6.52 16.87
N LYS A 314 -5.26 6.27 18.15
CA LYS A 314 -5.98 5.29 18.97
C LYS A 314 -7.47 5.56 19.02
N ALA A 315 -7.86 6.84 19.12
CA ALA A 315 -9.26 7.25 19.16
C ALA A 315 -10.04 6.81 17.90
N ARG A 316 -9.41 6.93 16.73
CA ARG A 316 -9.99 6.56 15.44
C ARG A 316 -10.09 5.06 15.28
N ALA A 317 -9.06 4.33 15.70
CA ALA A 317 -9.08 2.87 15.73
C ALA A 317 -10.16 2.33 16.70
N ASP A 318 -10.26 2.90 17.91
CA ASP A 318 -11.30 2.53 18.88
C ASP A 318 -12.70 2.81 18.32
N PHE A 319 -12.90 3.97 17.68
CA PHE A 319 -14.16 4.33 17.03
C PHE A 319 -14.54 3.36 15.91
N PHE A 320 -13.58 3.00 15.06
CA PHE A 320 -13.76 2.04 13.98
C PHE A 320 -14.22 0.67 14.50
N GLU A 321 -13.50 0.10 15.48
CA GLU A 321 -13.85 -1.20 16.04
C GLU A 321 -15.19 -1.19 16.78
N GLN A 322 -15.49 -0.10 17.51
CA GLN A 322 -16.79 0.07 18.16
C GLN A 322 -17.94 0.20 17.16
N THR A 323 -17.69 0.79 15.98
CA THR A 323 -18.68 0.90 14.90
C THR A 323 -18.98 -0.47 14.30
N ILE A 324 -17.94 -1.29 14.08
CA ILE A 324 -18.09 -2.68 13.63
C ILE A 324 -18.82 -3.51 14.68
N ALA A 325 -18.44 -3.38 15.96
CA ALA A 325 -19.11 -4.07 17.06
C ALA A 325 -20.60 -3.67 17.20
N ALA A 326 -20.99 -2.50 16.71
CA ALA A 326 -22.37 -2.05 16.62
C ALA A 326 -23.13 -2.56 15.37
N GLY A 327 -22.48 -3.37 14.52
CA GLY A 327 -23.11 -4.06 13.38
C GLY A 327 -22.75 -3.52 12.00
N ALA A 328 -21.83 -2.56 11.88
CA ALA A 328 -21.45 -1.99 10.58
C ALA A 328 -20.50 -2.89 9.76
N PRO A 329 -20.59 -2.90 8.42
CA PRO A 329 -19.63 -3.60 7.57
C PRO A 329 -18.22 -3.00 7.70
N PRO A 330 -17.17 -3.80 7.96
CA PRO A 330 -15.82 -3.29 8.19
C PRO A 330 -15.22 -2.48 7.02
N MET A 331 -15.36 -2.99 5.79
CA MET A 331 -14.81 -2.35 4.60
C MET A 331 -15.46 -1.00 4.31
N GLU A 332 -16.79 -0.93 4.41
CA GLU A 332 -17.53 0.32 4.25
C GLU A 332 -17.19 1.31 5.36
N THR A 333 -17.11 0.83 6.61
CA THR A 333 -16.72 1.67 7.74
C THR A 333 -15.34 2.29 7.51
N ALA A 334 -14.36 1.51 7.04
CA ALA A 334 -13.01 1.99 6.78
C ALA A 334 -12.98 3.02 5.64
N HIS A 335 -13.73 2.76 4.56
CA HIS A 335 -13.87 3.67 3.43
C HIS A 335 -14.48 5.00 3.86
N TRP A 336 -15.68 4.99 4.45
CA TRP A 336 -16.40 6.19 4.86
C TRP A 336 -15.68 7.01 5.93
N LEU A 337 -14.96 6.34 6.85
CA LEU A 337 -14.16 7.03 7.87
C LEU A 337 -13.00 7.79 7.23
N MET A 338 -12.32 7.18 6.26
CA MET A 338 -11.18 7.77 5.55
C MET A 338 -11.60 8.86 4.55
N SER A 339 -12.73 8.69 3.87
CA SER A 339 -13.24 9.66 2.89
C SER A 339 -14.09 10.77 3.55
N ASP A 340 -15.39 10.53 3.67
CA ASP A 340 -16.40 11.56 3.89
C ASP A 340 -16.42 12.06 5.33
N VAL A 341 -16.26 11.17 6.32
CA VAL A 341 -16.26 11.56 7.74
C VAL A 341 -15.11 12.51 8.03
N THR A 342 -13.91 12.19 7.56
CA THR A 342 -12.72 13.05 7.74
C THR A 342 -12.91 14.40 7.07
N GLY A 343 -13.47 14.43 5.85
CA GLY A 343 -13.79 15.66 5.14
C GLY A 343 -14.83 16.52 5.87
N LEU A 344 -15.89 15.91 6.38
CA LEU A 344 -16.97 16.60 7.11
C LEU A 344 -16.50 17.14 8.46
N LEU A 345 -15.74 16.36 9.23
CA LEU A 345 -15.15 16.80 10.50
C LEU A 345 -14.20 17.99 10.31
N ARG A 346 -13.38 17.96 9.26
CA ARG A 346 -12.50 19.08 8.90
C ARG A 346 -13.30 20.34 8.57
N LYS A 347 -14.41 20.22 7.84
CA LYS A 347 -15.29 21.35 7.50
C LYS A 347 -15.94 21.98 8.74
N GLU A 348 -16.33 21.15 9.70
CA GLU A 348 -16.93 21.58 10.98
C GLU A 348 -15.87 22.01 12.03
N GLY A 349 -14.58 21.80 11.75
CA GLY A 349 -13.48 22.09 12.68
C GLY A 349 -13.50 21.26 13.97
N LYS A 350 -14.09 20.06 13.94
CA LYS A 350 -14.24 19.16 15.10
C LYS A 350 -13.33 17.94 14.98
N SER A 351 -12.80 17.45 16.08
CA SER A 351 -12.19 16.11 16.10
C SER A 351 -13.24 15.01 16.20
N LEU A 352 -12.86 13.76 15.91
CA LEU A 352 -13.77 12.61 16.03
C LEU A 352 -14.27 12.40 17.47
N GLN A 353 -13.47 12.77 18.48
CA GLN A 353 -13.87 12.66 19.89
C GLN A 353 -14.84 13.76 20.34
N GLU A 354 -14.81 14.92 19.69
CA GLU A 354 -15.69 16.07 19.97
C GLU A 354 -16.96 16.04 19.10
N SER A 355 -17.07 15.05 18.23
CA SER A 355 -18.16 14.90 17.27
C SER A 355 -19.40 14.25 17.92
N PRO A 356 -20.62 14.70 17.59
CA PRO A 356 -21.86 14.01 17.98
C PRO A 356 -22.09 12.71 17.20
N LEU A 357 -21.28 12.43 16.16
CA LEU A 357 -21.33 11.17 15.43
C LEU A 357 -20.72 10.05 16.29
N SER A 358 -21.55 9.34 17.05
CA SER A 358 -21.12 8.19 17.84
C SER A 358 -20.96 6.92 17.00
N PRO A 359 -20.19 5.91 17.45
CA PRO A 359 -20.03 4.64 16.73
C PRO A 359 -21.36 3.96 16.40
N ARG A 360 -22.34 4.02 17.32
CA ARG A 360 -23.69 3.45 17.10
C ARG A 360 -24.48 4.19 16.03
N ARG A 361 -24.43 5.52 16.01
CA ARG A 361 -25.12 6.33 14.99
C ARG A 361 -24.50 6.11 13.62
N PHE A 362 -23.17 6.04 13.55
CA PHE A 362 -22.48 5.76 12.31
C PHE A 362 -22.79 4.35 11.79
N ALA A 363 -22.79 3.34 12.68
CA ALA A 363 -23.18 1.98 12.32
C ALA A 363 -24.61 1.89 11.80
N ALA A 364 -25.55 2.63 12.40
CA ALA A 364 -26.93 2.67 11.92
C ALA A 364 -27.03 3.23 10.49
N ILE A 365 -26.31 4.32 10.17
CA ILE A 365 -26.28 4.90 8.82
C ILE A 365 -25.68 3.90 7.83
N LEU A 366 -24.53 3.29 8.17
CA LEU A 366 -23.88 2.32 7.30
C LEU A 366 -24.72 1.07 7.08
N THR A 367 -25.44 0.60 8.10
CA THR A 367 -26.37 -0.53 7.96
C THR A 367 -27.51 -0.20 6.99
N MET A 368 -28.09 1.00 7.08
CA MET A 368 -29.11 1.45 6.12
C MET A 368 -28.56 1.56 4.70
N TYR A 369 -27.31 2.00 4.55
CA TYR A 369 -26.64 2.10 3.25
C TYR A 369 -26.35 0.72 2.66
N HIS A 370 -25.78 -0.19 3.46
CA HIS A 370 -25.45 -1.56 3.07
C HIS A 370 -26.69 -2.34 2.62
N ASN A 371 -27.79 -2.22 3.37
CA ASN A 371 -29.07 -2.86 3.04
C ASN A 371 -29.81 -2.18 1.86
N ARG A 372 -29.20 -1.16 1.23
CA ARG A 372 -29.77 -0.37 0.13
C ARG A 372 -31.09 0.33 0.48
N ASN A 373 -31.35 0.62 1.76
CA ASN A 373 -32.46 1.46 2.19
C ASN A 373 -32.23 2.93 1.84
N ILE A 374 -30.96 3.35 1.78
CA ILE A 374 -30.51 4.68 1.38
C ILE A 374 -29.38 4.58 0.37
N ASN A 375 -29.23 5.60 -0.48
CA ASN A 375 -28.09 5.70 -1.39
C ASN A 375 -26.93 6.49 -0.74
N SER A 376 -25.77 6.51 -1.39
CA SER A 376 -24.56 7.18 -0.88
C SER A 376 -24.78 8.68 -0.61
N ARG A 377 -25.59 9.34 -1.43
CA ARG A 377 -25.94 10.76 -1.25
C ARG A 377 -26.71 10.99 0.04
N ILE A 378 -27.73 10.17 0.32
CA ILE A 378 -28.54 10.27 1.54
C ILE A 378 -27.68 9.92 2.76
N ALA A 379 -26.82 8.90 2.68
CA ALA A 379 -25.90 8.55 3.76
C ALA A 379 -24.98 9.71 4.14
N LYS A 380 -24.39 10.39 3.16
CA LYS A 380 -23.57 11.59 3.38
C LYS A 380 -24.36 12.73 4.01
N GLN A 381 -25.59 12.97 3.54
CA GLN A 381 -26.48 13.99 4.10
C GLN A 381 -26.87 13.68 5.55
N LEU A 382 -27.13 12.42 5.87
CA LEU A 382 -27.41 11.98 7.25
C LEU A 382 -26.21 12.21 8.16
N ILE A 383 -24.99 11.83 7.75
CA ILE A 383 -23.79 12.06 8.55
C ILE A 383 -23.64 13.57 8.83
N GLN A 384 -23.77 14.41 7.79
CA GLN A 384 -23.69 15.86 7.96
C GLN A 384 -24.78 16.39 8.90
N ALA A 385 -26.04 15.97 8.74
CA ALA A 385 -27.14 16.40 9.60
C ALA A 385 -26.95 15.97 11.07
N VAL A 386 -26.37 14.78 11.32
CA VAL A 386 -26.00 14.34 12.68
C VAL A 386 -24.92 15.23 13.27
N LEU A 387 -23.90 15.61 12.48
CA LEU A 387 -22.82 16.51 12.91
C LEU A 387 -23.31 17.92 13.28
N GLU A 388 -24.35 18.40 12.60
CA GLU A 388 -24.94 19.73 12.79
C GLU A 388 -25.99 19.77 13.91
N THR A 389 -26.85 18.74 14.01
CA THR A 389 -28.07 18.79 14.84
C THR A 389 -28.04 17.88 16.07
N ASP A 390 -27.05 16.97 16.18
CA ASP A 390 -26.94 15.98 17.27
C ASP A 390 -28.19 15.07 17.44
N LYS A 391 -28.98 14.92 16.37
CA LYS A 391 -30.16 14.04 16.33
C LYS A 391 -29.81 12.62 15.88
N ASP A 392 -30.73 11.69 16.15
CA ASP A 392 -30.61 10.30 15.70
C ASP A 392 -30.85 10.17 14.17
N PRO A 393 -30.05 9.37 13.43
CA PRO A 393 -30.22 9.19 11.99
C PRO A 393 -31.63 8.74 11.57
N ALA A 394 -32.30 7.89 12.35
CA ALA A 394 -33.63 7.40 12.01
C ALA A 394 -34.69 8.51 12.07
N VAL A 395 -34.56 9.42 13.04
CA VAL A 395 -35.45 10.59 13.18
C VAL A 395 -35.23 11.55 12.03
N LEU A 396 -33.97 11.83 11.68
CA LEU A 396 -33.62 12.71 10.55
C LEU A 396 -34.15 12.17 9.22
N LEU A 397 -34.11 10.86 9.01
CA LEU A 397 -34.64 10.23 7.79
C LEU A 397 -36.16 10.43 7.64
N GLN A 398 -36.91 10.36 8.75
CA GLN A 398 -38.36 10.61 8.77
C GLN A 398 -38.69 12.09 8.60
N GLU A 399 -38.01 12.98 9.33
CA GLU A 399 -38.23 14.44 9.26
C GLU A 399 -38.00 14.98 7.84
N HIS A 400 -37.01 14.45 7.12
CA HIS A 400 -36.66 14.88 5.77
C HIS A 400 -37.29 14.05 4.64
N ASN A 401 -38.06 13.01 4.97
CA ASN A 401 -38.71 12.10 4.02
C ASN A 401 -37.73 11.50 2.98
N TRP A 402 -36.54 11.08 3.43
CA TRP A 402 -35.46 10.53 2.59
C TRP A 402 -35.61 9.02 2.36
N GLN A 403 -36.74 8.58 1.80
CA GLN A 403 -36.95 7.18 1.40
C GLN A 403 -36.68 6.98 -0.09
N LEU A 404 -35.96 5.92 -0.43
CA LEU A 404 -35.71 5.57 -1.84
C LEU A 404 -37.00 5.12 -2.55
N ILE A 405 -37.14 5.51 -3.81
CA ILE A 405 -38.19 5.02 -4.70
C ILE A 405 -37.70 3.69 -5.28
N THR A 406 -38.25 2.58 -4.77
CA THR A 406 -37.84 1.22 -5.15
C THR A 406 -38.85 0.49 -6.03
N ASP A 407 -40.06 1.03 -6.26
CA ASP A 407 -41.07 0.39 -7.12
C ASP A 407 -40.66 0.52 -8.61
N PRO A 408 -40.37 -0.59 -9.31
CA PRO A 408 -40.01 -0.55 -10.72
C PRO A 408 -41.13 0.01 -11.61
N LYS A 409 -42.40 -0.10 -11.19
CA LYS A 409 -43.54 0.40 -11.98
C LYS A 409 -43.60 1.93 -11.96
N GLU A 410 -43.49 2.53 -10.78
CA GLU A 410 -43.46 3.99 -10.62
C GLU A 410 -42.28 4.60 -11.39
N LEU A 411 -41.09 3.96 -11.30
CA LEU A 411 -39.92 4.40 -12.06
C LEU A 411 -40.12 4.25 -13.58
N ARG A 412 -40.73 3.16 -14.04
CA ARG A 412 -40.96 2.89 -15.47
C ARG A 412 -41.93 3.91 -16.08
N GLU A 413 -42.98 4.32 -15.37
CA GLU A 413 -43.87 5.39 -15.82
C GLU A 413 -43.12 6.73 -15.99
N LEU A 414 -42.25 7.07 -15.03
CA LEU A 414 -41.39 8.25 -15.09
C LEU A 414 -40.38 8.19 -16.25
N VAL A 415 -39.82 7.01 -16.52
CA VAL A 415 -38.93 6.74 -17.65
C VAL A 415 -39.67 6.92 -18.97
N GLN A 416 -40.81 6.25 -19.16
CA GLN A 416 -41.62 6.35 -20.39
C GLN A 416 -42.08 7.77 -20.66
N LYS A 417 -42.51 8.50 -19.63
CA LYS A 417 -42.87 9.91 -19.76
C LYS A 417 -41.66 10.78 -20.14
N THR A 418 -40.50 10.52 -19.55
CA THR A 418 -39.27 11.27 -19.89
C THR A 418 -38.79 10.96 -21.31
N ILE A 419 -38.99 9.73 -21.79
CA ILE A 419 -38.75 9.34 -23.18
C ILE A 419 -39.67 10.13 -24.12
N ALA A 420 -40.97 10.15 -23.85
CA ALA A 420 -41.93 10.90 -24.65
C ALA A 420 -41.67 12.43 -24.65
N ASP A 421 -41.28 12.99 -23.51
CA ASP A 421 -41.00 14.42 -23.34
C ASP A 421 -39.69 14.87 -24.05
N ASN A 422 -38.79 13.95 -24.40
CA ASN A 422 -37.44 14.26 -24.90
C ASN A 422 -37.09 13.49 -26.18
N GLU A 423 -37.97 13.59 -27.18
CA GLU A 423 -37.86 12.84 -28.45
C GLU A 423 -36.47 12.98 -29.10
N ALA A 424 -35.92 14.20 -29.21
CA ALA A 424 -34.60 14.43 -29.81
C ALA A 424 -33.45 13.71 -29.08
N GLY A 425 -33.50 13.64 -27.75
CA GLY A 425 -32.52 12.90 -26.95
C GLY A 425 -32.68 11.39 -27.07
N THR A 426 -33.93 10.92 -27.16
CA THR A 426 -34.23 9.49 -27.30
C THR A 426 -33.94 8.93 -28.68
N SER A 427 -34.14 9.69 -29.75
CA SER A 427 -33.78 9.29 -31.12
C SER A 427 -32.28 9.14 -31.25
N ARG A 428 -31.50 10.10 -30.71
CA ARG A 428 -30.04 9.98 -30.62
C ARG A 428 -29.60 8.75 -29.84
N LEU A 429 -30.25 8.45 -28.71
CA LEU A 429 -30.00 7.23 -27.94
C LEU A 429 -30.33 5.94 -28.70
N ARG A 430 -31.41 5.92 -29.48
CA ARG A 430 -31.75 4.79 -30.37
C ARG A 430 -30.75 4.63 -31.52
N GLU A 431 -30.21 5.74 -32.03
CA GLU A 431 -29.07 5.76 -32.97
C GLU A 431 -27.73 5.41 -32.28
N GLY A 432 -27.79 5.02 -31.00
CA GLY A 432 -26.71 4.52 -30.17
C GLY A 432 -25.93 5.61 -29.44
N ASP A 433 -26.22 6.91 -29.64
CA ASP A 433 -25.48 8.00 -29.03
C ASP A 433 -25.76 8.02 -27.54
N MET A 434 -24.74 7.68 -26.76
CA MET A 434 -24.84 7.55 -25.30
C MET A 434 -24.73 8.89 -24.57
N GLY A 435 -24.33 9.97 -25.25
CA GLY A 435 -24.22 11.30 -24.66
C GLY A 435 -25.50 11.76 -23.95
N PRO A 436 -26.70 11.58 -24.55
CA PRO A 436 -27.97 11.90 -23.91
C PRO A 436 -28.37 10.99 -22.74
N LEU A 437 -27.73 9.83 -22.50
CA LEU A 437 -28.13 8.92 -21.43
C LEU A 437 -28.00 9.58 -20.04
N GLU A 438 -26.86 10.22 -19.77
CA GLU A 438 -26.62 10.91 -18.50
C GLU A 438 -27.57 12.10 -18.32
N PHE A 439 -27.89 12.80 -19.41
CA PHE A 439 -28.86 13.89 -19.40
C PHE A 439 -30.27 13.41 -19.04
N LEU A 440 -30.76 12.35 -19.69
CA LEU A 440 -32.08 11.77 -19.38
C LEU A 440 -32.12 11.18 -17.97
N THR A 441 -31.05 10.51 -17.54
CA THR A 441 -30.89 10.03 -16.16
C THR A 441 -30.97 11.21 -15.19
N GLY A 442 -30.27 12.31 -15.47
CA GLY A 442 -30.30 13.53 -14.67
C GLY A 442 -31.70 14.17 -14.54
N ILE A 443 -32.50 14.16 -15.61
CA ILE A 443 -33.89 14.63 -15.57
C ILE A 443 -34.72 13.77 -14.61
N ILE A 444 -34.61 12.44 -14.72
CA ILE A 444 -35.35 11.50 -13.86
C ILE A 444 -34.87 11.65 -12.41
N MET A 445 -33.57 11.78 -12.17
CA MET A 445 -32.99 12.03 -10.85
C MET A 445 -33.47 13.36 -10.25
N LYS A 446 -33.68 14.39 -11.07
CA LYS A 446 -34.24 15.68 -10.63
C LYS A 446 -35.72 15.56 -10.28
N LYS A 447 -36.51 14.87 -11.11
CA LYS A 447 -37.94 14.60 -10.86
C LYS A 447 -38.15 13.80 -9.57
N THR A 448 -37.26 12.85 -9.29
CA THR A 448 -37.28 12.00 -8.08
C THR A 448 -36.53 12.62 -6.90
N ARG A 449 -36.02 13.86 -7.00
CA ARG A 449 -35.23 14.54 -5.96
C ARG A 449 -34.02 13.74 -5.46
N GLY A 450 -33.48 12.84 -6.28
CA GLY A 450 -32.37 11.97 -5.91
C GLY A 450 -32.76 10.75 -5.08
N LEU A 451 -34.06 10.43 -5.00
CA LEU A 451 -34.59 9.27 -4.28
C LEU A 451 -34.62 8.00 -5.13
N ALA A 452 -34.41 8.08 -6.45
CA ALA A 452 -34.25 6.90 -7.29
C ALA A 452 -32.78 6.40 -7.31
N ASP A 453 -32.58 5.11 -7.58
CA ASP A 453 -31.26 4.55 -7.88
C ASP A 453 -30.87 4.87 -9.33
N PRO A 454 -29.76 5.61 -9.58
CA PRO A 454 -29.27 5.90 -10.92
C PRO A 454 -29.06 4.66 -11.79
N THR A 455 -28.63 3.55 -11.19
CA THR A 455 -28.34 2.30 -11.92
C THR A 455 -29.63 1.70 -12.46
N MET A 456 -30.64 1.59 -11.61
CA MET A 456 -31.98 1.13 -12.00
C MET A 456 -32.64 2.04 -13.05
N VAL A 457 -32.50 3.37 -12.92
CA VAL A 457 -32.99 4.33 -13.93
C VAL A 457 -32.32 4.10 -15.28
N LYS A 458 -30.99 3.95 -15.31
CA LYS A 458 -30.22 3.70 -16.54
C LYS A 458 -30.60 2.36 -17.18
N ALA A 459 -30.86 1.34 -16.37
CA ALA A 459 -31.29 0.03 -16.87
C ALA A 459 -32.66 0.10 -17.55
N LEU A 460 -33.65 0.72 -16.89
CA LEU A 460 -35.01 0.89 -17.45
C LEU A 460 -35.02 1.74 -18.72
N LEU A 461 -34.21 2.81 -18.78
CA LEU A 461 -34.07 3.62 -19.99
C LEU A 461 -33.55 2.81 -21.19
N LYS A 462 -32.60 1.90 -20.96
CA LYS A 462 -32.04 1.04 -22.02
C LYS A 462 -33.01 -0.05 -22.45
N GLU A 463 -33.72 -0.64 -21.49
CA GLU A 463 -34.75 -1.65 -21.73
C GLU A 463 -35.88 -1.08 -22.61
N GLU A 464 -36.46 0.06 -22.22
CA GLU A 464 -37.57 0.70 -22.95
C GLU A 464 -37.17 1.22 -24.34
N LEU A 465 -35.89 1.56 -24.56
CA LEU A 465 -35.38 2.04 -25.83
C LEU A 465 -34.77 0.93 -26.71
N ASN A 466 -34.71 -0.31 -26.21
CA ASN A 466 -34.14 -1.47 -26.90
C ASN A 466 -32.75 -1.22 -27.50
N ILE A 467 -31.87 -0.54 -26.75
CA ILE A 467 -30.55 -0.11 -27.22
C ILE A 467 -29.60 -1.32 -27.17
N SER A 468 -29.42 -1.99 -28.30
CA SER A 468 -28.43 -3.07 -28.48
C SER A 468 -27.30 -2.60 -29.39
N VAL A 469 -26.09 -2.42 -28.85
CA VAL A 469 -24.93 -1.96 -29.64
C VAL A 469 -23.82 -3.00 -29.59
N VAL A 470 -23.16 -3.24 -30.74
CA VAL A 470 -21.87 -3.95 -30.79
C VAL A 470 -20.77 -2.90 -30.89
N TYR A 471 -19.84 -2.91 -29.95
CA TYR A 471 -18.69 -2.00 -29.98
C TYR A 471 -17.51 -2.68 -30.65
N VAL A 472 -16.91 -2.03 -31.65
CA VAL A 472 -15.66 -2.43 -32.31
C VAL A 472 -14.58 -1.49 -31.82
N LEU A 473 -13.72 -2.00 -30.95
CA LEU A 473 -12.61 -1.27 -30.35
C LEU A 473 -11.33 -1.57 -31.13
N SER A 474 -10.68 -0.54 -31.65
CA SER A 474 -9.45 -0.67 -32.42
C SER A 474 -8.21 -0.46 -31.55
N MET A 475 -7.32 -1.46 -31.56
CA MET A 475 -5.93 -1.39 -31.08
C MET A 475 -4.93 -1.28 -32.25
N GLY A 476 -5.41 -0.90 -33.45
CA GLY A 476 -4.58 -0.80 -34.64
C GLY A 476 -4.33 -2.14 -35.34
N GLY A 477 -3.09 -2.37 -35.76
CA GLY A 477 -2.67 -3.56 -36.53
C GLY A 477 -3.11 -3.57 -37.99
N THR A 478 -2.62 -4.55 -38.74
CA THR A 478 -2.78 -4.64 -40.21
C THR A 478 -4.24 -4.68 -40.67
N ILE A 479 -5.15 -5.24 -39.86
CA ILE A 479 -6.59 -5.29 -40.14
C ILE A 479 -7.24 -3.90 -40.32
N SER A 480 -6.67 -2.88 -39.69
CA SER A 480 -7.11 -1.49 -39.83
C SER A 480 -6.15 -0.64 -40.67
N GLY A 481 -5.00 -1.19 -41.06
CA GLY A 481 -3.89 -0.50 -41.73
C GLY A 481 -4.12 -0.18 -43.21
N SER A 482 -3.20 0.59 -43.79
CA SER A 482 -3.19 0.91 -45.23
C SER A 482 -1.80 0.68 -45.83
N VAL A 483 -1.73 0.37 -47.12
CA VAL A 483 -0.45 0.26 -47.83
C VAL A 483 -0.21 1.56 -48.60
N ARG A 484 0.89 2.26 -48.30
CA ARG A 484 1.38 3.40 -49.08
C ARG A 484 2.84 3.18 -49.45
N GLU A 485 3.14 3.25 -50.74
CA GLU A 485 4.51 3.09 -51.29
C GLU A 485 5.25 1.79 -50.87
N GLY A 486 4.50 0.75 -50.47
CA GLY A 486 5.05 -0.54 -50.03
C GLY A 486 5.27 -0.66 -48.51
N GLU A 487 5.04 0.42 -47.75
CA GLU A 487 5.02 0.40 -46.28
C GLU A 487 3.59 0.24 -45.75
N ILE A 488 3.44 -0.56 -44.70
CA ILE A 488 2.18 -0.72 -43.97
C ILE A 488 2.15 0.33 -42.87
N SER A 489 1.20 1.25 -42.91
CA SER A 489 0.95 2.19 -41.82
C SER A 489 -0.18 1.67 -40.91
N GLY A 490 -0.07 1.92 -39.60
CA GLY A 490 -1.11 1.59 -38.63
C GLY A 490 -2.44 2.27 -38.95
N GLY A 491 -3.53 1.69 -38.45
CA GLY A 491 -4.85 1.91 -39.02
C GLY A 491 -5.64 3.12 -38.55
N ASP A 492 -6.64 3.49 -39.36
CA ASP A 492 -7.63 4.56 -39.10
C ASP A 492 -9.02 3.91 -38.93
N GLU A 493 -9.81 4.38 -37.96
CA GLU A 493 -11.20 3.99 -37.72
C GLU A 493 -12.06 4.04 -39.01
N LYS A 494 -11.74 4.98 -39.92
CA LYS A 494 -12.40 5.09 -41.22
C LYS A 494 -12.27 3.84 -42.09
N ILE A 495 -11.14 3.12 -41.99
CA ILE A 495 -10.88 1.90 -42.74
C ILE A 495 -11.75 0.77 -42.17
N LEU A 496 -11.82 0.64 -40.84
CA LEU A 496 -12.69 -0.37 -40.22
C LEU A 496 -14.16 -0.15 -40.56
N LYS A 497 -14.61 1.10 -40.66
CA LYS A 497 -15.97 1.43 -41.12
C LYS A 497 -16.24 1.01 -42.56
N SER A 498 -15.26 1.13 -43.46
CA SER A 498 -15.42 0.74 -44.87
C SER A 498 -15.44 -0.78 -45.08
N LEU A 499 -14.93 -1.55 -44.11
CA LEU A 499 -14.97 -3.02 -44.09
C LEU A 499 -16.35 -3.57 -43.68
N LEU A 500 -17.27 -2.74 -43.19
CA LEU A 500 -18.59 -3.23 -42.76
C LEU A 500 -19.37 -3.77 -43.97
N LEU A 501 -19.79 -5.03 -43.92
CA LEU A 501 -20.63 -5.61 -44.97
C LEU A 501 -22.03 -4.94 -44.99
N PRO A 502 -22.65 -4.73 -46.17
CA PRO A 502 -23.98 -4.12 -46.26
C PRO A 502 -25.05 -4.85 -45.44
N GLU A 503 -24.93 -6.17 -45.31
CA GLU A 503 -25.82 -7.02 -44.51
C GLU A 503 -25.74 -6.71 -43.00
N LEU A 504 -24.60 -6.20 -42.54
CA LEU A 504 -24.34 -5.77 -41.16
C LEU A 504 -24.58 -4.26 -40.97
N ALA A 505 -25.02 -3.52 -41.99
CA ALA A 505 -25.22 -2.07 -41.92
C ALA A 505 -26.41 -1.66 -41.03
N HIS A 506 -27.40 -2.53 -40.85
CA HIS A 506 -28.55 -2.32 -39.98
C HIS A 506 -28.28 -2.70 -38.51
N GLU A 507 -27.05 -3.13 -38.18
CA GLU A 507 -26.72 -3.85 -36.95
C GLU A 507 -26.15 -2.98 -35.80
N HIS A 508 -26.37 -1.66 -35.81
CA HIS A 508 -25.95 -0.72 -34.74
C HIS A 508 -24.53 -1.01 -34.20
N VAL A 509 -23.54 -0.96 -35.11
CA VAL A 509 -22.12 -1.17 -34.80
C VAL A 509 -21.43 0.18 -34.56
N ARG A 510 -20.72 0.31 -33.43
CA ARG A 510 -19.95 1.50 -33.10
C ARG A 510 -18.47 1.22 -33.14
N PHE A 511 -17.74 2.02 -33.91
CA PHE A 511 -16.28 1.95 -33.98
C PHE A 511 -15.68 2.98 -33.05
N GLU A 512 -14.61 2.62 -32.37
CA GLU A 512 -13.87 3.49 -31.46
C GLU A 512 -12.39 3.11 -31.52
N SER A 513 -11.52 4.11 -31.68
CA SER A 513 -10.08 3.91 -31.53
C SER A 513 -9.71 4.08 -30.06
N ILE A 514 -9.07 3.07 -29.47
CA ILE A 514 -8.60 3.16 -28.08
C ILE A 514 -7.30 3.99 -28.03
N THR A 515 -6.44 3.82 -29.02
CA THR A 515 -5.14 4.47 -29.10
C THR A 515 -5.23 5.77 -29.90
N ARG A 516 -4.45 6.78 -29.49
CA ARG A 516 -4.42 8.11 -30.15
C ARG A 516 -3.61 8.11 -31.45
N ASP A 517 -2.70 7.16 -31.59
CA ASP A 517 -1.79 7.02 -32.72
C ASP A 517 -1.98 5.66 -33.42
N HIS A 518 -1.49 5.59 -34.67
CA HIS A 518 -1.50 4.41 -35.55
C HIS A 518 -0.63 3.26 -35.01
N LEU A 519 -1.04 2.66 -33.90
CA LEU A 519 -0.26 1.68 -33.14
C LEU A 519 -0.06 0.37 -33.92
N LEU A 520 1.20 -0.04 -34.03
CA LEU A 520 1.56 -1.40 -34.44
C LEU A 520 1.57 -2.33 -33.23
N SER A 521 1.22 -3.60 -33.42
CA SER A 521 1.01 -4.53 -32.31
C SER A 521 2.29 -4.80 -31.49
N GLU A 522 3.45 -4.68 -32.12
CA GLU A 522 4.78 -4.81 -31.53
C GLU A 522 5.22 -3.58 -30.72
N GLU A 523 4.49 -2.45 -30.82
CA GLU A 523 4.75 -1.22 -30.08
C GLU A 523 3.89 -1.08 -28.82
N ILE A 524 2.99 -2.03 -28.55
CA ILE A 524 2.08 -2.02 -27.40
C ILE A 524 2.88 -1.85 -26.09
N GLN A 525 2.44 -0.86 -25.31
CA GLN A 525 2.96 -0.56 -23.98
C GLN A 525 1.92 -0.90 -22.90
N PRO A 526 2.31 -1.00 -21.61
CA PRO A 526 1.38 -1.20 -20.50
C PRO A 526 0.21 -0.20 -20.47
N GLU A 527 0.45 1.04 -20.91
CA GLU A 527 -0.54 2.10 -21.05
C GLU A 527 -1.67 1.72 -22.02
N ASP A 528 -1.34 1.05 -23.12
CA ASP A 528 -2.31 0.63 -24.14
C ASP A 528 -3.19 -0.51 -23.63
N TRP A 529 -2.61 -1.45 -22.88
CA TRP A 529 -3.38 -2.48 -22.16
C TRP A 529 -4.31 -1.86 -21.13
N ALA A 530 -3.85 -0.89 -20.33
CA ALA A 530 -4.69 -0.18 -19.38
C ALA A 530 -5.86 0.55 -20.07
N ALA A 531 -5.61 1.20 -21.22
CA ALA A 531 -6.64 1.85 -22.01
C ALA A 531 -7.67 0.85 -22.57
N LEU A 532 -7.22 -0.30 -23.07
CA LEU A 532 -8.10 -1.38 -23.54
C LEU A 532 -8.97 -1.94 -22.41
N ILE A 533 -8.37 -2.25 -21.26
CA ILE A 533 -9.07 -2.79 -20.08
C ILE A 533 -10.14 -1.79 -19.62
N HIS A 534 -9.78 -0.52 -19.51
CA HIS A 534 -10.74 0.54 -19.14
C HIS A 534 -11.87 0.67 -20.15
N ALA A 535 -11.56 0.66 -21.45
CA ALA A 535 -12.57 0.75 -22.51
C ALA A 535 -13.57 -0.41 -22.41
N ILE A 536 -13.08 -1.65 -22.28
CA ILE A 536 -13.93 -2.84 -22.10
C ILE A 536 -14.78 -2.71 -20.84
N ALA A 537 -14.17 -2.43 -19.69
CA ALA A 537 -14.87 -2.31 -18.41
C ALA A 537 -15.96 -1.24 -18.46
N THR A 538 -15.67 -0.09 -19.07
CA THR A 538 -16.63 1.02 -19.23
C THR A 538 -17.82 0.61 -20.10
N ARG A 539 -17.62 -0.17 -21.16
CA ARG A 539 -18.71 -0.63 -22.06
C ARG A 539 -19.56 -1.74 -21.44
N ILE A 540 -18.94 -2.60 -20.61
CA ILE A 540 -19.67 -3.58 -19.80
C ILE A 540 -20.52 -2.84 -18.76
N ALA A 541 -19.91 -1.92 -18.00
CA ALA A 541 -20.60 -1.13 -16.98
C ALA A 541 -21.68 -0.20 -17.56
N SER A 542 -21.48 0.30 -18.80
CA SER A 542 -22.48 1.08 -19.50
C SER A 542 -23.72 0.26 -19.86
N GLY A 543 -23.71 -1.07 -19.76
CA GLY A 543 -24.87 -1.95 -19.97
C GLY A 543 -25.56 -1.80 -21.33
N THR A 544 -24.87 -1.23 -22.31
CA THR A 544 -25.37 -1.03 -23.69
C THR A 544 -24.71 -1.96 -24.69
N ALA A 545 -23.58 -2.56 -24.30
CA ALA A 545 -22.89 -3.53 -25.11
C ALA A 545 -23.64 -4.86 -25.11
N THR A 546 -24.01 -5.32 -26.30
CA THR A 546 -24.47 -6.70 -26.53
C THR A 546 -23.34 -7.60 -27.01
N GLY A 547 -22.24 -7.00 -27.45
CA GLY A 547 -20.99 -7.65 -27.78
C GLY A 547 -19.88 -6.61 -27.94
N ILE A 548 -18.64 -7.01 -27.67
CA ILE A 548 -17.45 -6.19 -27.86
C ILE A 548 -16.53 -6.94 -28.82
N VAL A 549 -16.10 -6.28 -29.89
CA VAL A 549 -15.11 -6.79 -30.85
C VAL A 549 -13.84 -5.97 -30.68
N VAL A 550 -12.69 -6.62 -30.56
CA VAL A 550 -11.39 -5.95 -30.46
C VAL A 550 -10.57 -6.29 -31.69
N THR A 551 -10.23 -5.29 -32.51
CA THR A 551 -9.32 -5.48 -33.63
C THR A 551 -7.88 -5.27 -33.17
N HIS A 552 -7.01 -6.21 -33.51
CA HIS A 552 -5.63 -6.26 -33.01
C HIS A 552 -4.66 -6.69 -34.12
N GLY A 553 -3.37 -6.43 -33.96
CA GLY A 553 -2.32 -7.02 -34.81
C GLY A 553 -2.00 -8.46 -34.41
N THR A 554 -1.46 -9.26 -35.35
CA THR A 554 -1.27 -10.70 -35.15
C THR A 554 -0.14 -11.04 -34.18
N ASP A 555 0.90 -10.22 -34.11
CA ASP A 555 2.16 -10.58 -33.43
C ASP A 555 2.03 -10.65 -31.91
N THR A 556 1.22 -9.79 -31.30
CA THR A 556 1.04 -9.73 -29.84
C THR A 556 -0.37 -10.11 -29.39
N LEU A 557 -1.24 -10.56 -30.30
CA LEU A 557 -2.59 -11.03 -29.96
C LEU A 557 -2.59 -12.17 -28.94
N SER A 558 -1.57 -13.04 -29.00
CA SER A 558 -1.37 -14.14 -28.04
C SER A 558 -1.08 -13.69 -26.61
N TYR A 559 -0.71 -12.42 -26.39
CA TYR A 559 -0.56 -11.84 -25.05
C TYR A 559 -1.83 -11.10 -24.62
N THR A 560 -2.41 -10.28 -25.50
CA THR A 560 -3.57 -9.44 -25.17
C THR A 560 -4.86 -10.24 -24.99
N ALA A 561 -5.11 -11.25 -25.82
CA ALA A 561 -6.33 -12.08 -25.71
C ALA A 561 -6.42 -12.83 -24.36
N PRO A 562 -5.39 -13.56 -23.89
CA PRO A 562 -5.44 -14.20 -22.58
C PRO A 562 -5.48 -13.20 -21.43
N LEU A 563 -4.86 -12.02 -21.56
CA LEU A 563 -4.94 -10.96 -20.53
C LEU A 563 -6.40 -10.56 -20.29
N ILE A 564 -7.14 -10.29 -21.36
CA ILE A 564 -8.56 -9.95 -21.28
C ILE A 564 -9.41 -11.15 -20.83
N TYR A 565 -9.04 -12.38 -21.20
CA TYR A 565 -9.69 -13.57 -20.65
C TYR A 565 -9.56 -13.62 -19.12
N TRP A 566 -8.35 -13.50 -18.57
CA TRP A 566 -8.15 -13.56 -17.12
C TRP A 566 -8.93 -12.49 -16.35
N LEU A 567 -9.16 -11.33 -16.97
CA LEU A 567 -9.88 -10.23 -16.35
C LEU A 567 -11.41 -10.33 -16.51
N PHE A 568 -11.91 -10.83 -17.64
CA PHE A 568 -13.32 -10.70 -18.05
C PHE A 568 -13.97 -12.01 -18.55
N ALA A 569 -13.43 -13.20 -18.22
CA ALA A 569 -13.99 -14.47 -18.69
C ALA A 569 -15.43 -14.76 -18.25
N ASP A 570 -15.91 -14.11 -17.18
CA ASP A 570 -17.28 -14.18 -16.66
C ASP A 570 -18.15 -12.99 -17.05
N ALA A 571 -17.65 -12.09 -17.91
CA ALA A 571 -18.43 -10.95 -18.38
C ALA A 571 -19.73 -11.42 -19.07
N GLY A 572 -20.85 -10.82 -18.68
CA GLY A 572 -22.17 -11.05 -19.28
C GLY A 572 -22.35 -10.49 -20.69
N VAL A 573 -21.25 -10.12 -21.35
CA VAL A 573 -21.18 -9.62 -22.73
C VAL A 573 -19.98 -10.31 -23.39
N PRO A 574 -20.14 -10.90 -24.59
CA PRO A 574 -19.03 -11.57 -25.26
C PRO A 574 -17.99 -10.57 -25.78
N ILE A 575 -16.72 -10.90 -25.58
CA ILE A 575 -15.56 -10.13 -26.08
C ILE A 575 -14.88 -10.97 -27.16
N VAL A 576 -14.75 -10.44 -28.37
CA VAL A 576 -14.25 -11.18 -29.53
C VAL A 576 -13.07 -10.45 -30.16
N PHE A 577 -11.89 -11.04 -30.08
CA PHE A 577 -10.69 -10.56 -30.76
C PHE A 577 -10.67 -10.98 -32.23
N THR A 578 -10.12 -10.13 -33.08
CA THR A 578 -9.87 -10.44 -34.48
C THR A 578 -8.63 -9.71 -35.00
N ALA A 579 -7.93 -10.32 -35.96
CA ALA A 579 -6.75 -9.76 -36.60
C ALA A 579 -6.74 -10.13 -38.09
N SER A 580 -5.77 -9.59 -38.84
CA SER A 580 -5.56 -9.92 -40.26
C SER A 580 -4.06 -9.91 -40.55
N ASN A 581 -3.57 -10.86 -41.34
CA ASN A 581 -2.18 -10.82 -41.85
C ASN A 581 -2.02 -9.80 -42.98
N THR A 582 -3.12 -9.46 -43.66
CA THR A 582 -3.10 -8.60 -44.84
C THR A 582 -3.97 -7.37 -44.64
N PRO A 583 -3.53 -6.19 -45.14
CA PRO A 583 -4.30 -4.98 -44.99
C PRO A 583 -5.54 -5.02 -45.90
N PRO A 584 -6.61 -4.30 -45.52
CA PRO A 584 -7.81 -4.13 -46.34
C PRO A 584 -7.49 -3.75 -47.79
N ARG A 585 -8.11 -4.45 -48.74
CA ARG A 585 -7.96 -4.16 -50.19
C ARG A 585 -9.03 -3.17 -50.65
N GLU A 586 -8.69 -2.34 -51.65
CA GLU A 586 -9.65 -1.41 -52.25
C GLU A 586 -10.82 -2.16 -52.93
N PRO A 587 -12.07 -1.66 -52.81
CA PRO A 587 -13.28 -2.35 -53.26
C PRO A 587 -13.33 -2.70 -54.76
N ASP A 588 -12.59 -1.98 -55.61
CA ASP A 588 -12.68 -2.10 -57.08
C ASP A 588 -11.82 -3.21 -57.69
N THR A 589 -11.00 -3.90 -56.88
CA THR A 589 -10.31 -5.11 -57.35
C THR A 589 -11.22 -6.31 -57.09
N GLY A 590 -11.77 -6.95 -58.13
CA GLY A 590 -12.72 -8.08 -58.08
C GLY A 590 -12.24 -9.38 -57.42
N SER A 591 -11.48 -9.28 -56.32
CA SER A 591 -10.94 -10.34 -55.49
C SER A 591 -11.96 -10.69 -54.40
N GLN A 592 -12.58 -11.86 -54.50
CA GLN A 592 -13.54 -12.41 -53.52
C GLN A 592 -12.96 -12.70 -52.11
N ASN A 593 -11.67 -12.44 -51.87
CA ASN A 593 -10.95 -12.90 -50.67
C ASN A 593 -10.24 -11.75 -49.92
N ASP A 594 -11.02 -10.90 -49.25
CA ASP A 594 -10.53 -9.87 -48.32
C ASP A 594 -10.57 -10.42 -46.87
N GLU A 595 -9.42 -10.88 -46.37
CA GLU A 595 -9.25 -11.52 -45.06
C GLU A 595 -9.69 -10.60 -43.92
N ALA A 596 -9.28 -9.32 -43.95
CA ALA A 596 -9.61 -8.33 -42.93
C ALA A 596 -11.12 -8.14 -42.80
N ARG A 597 -11.81 -8.03 -43.95
CA ARG A 597 -13.26 -7.89 -44.02
C ARG A 597 -13.99 -9.13 -43.50
N GLN A 598 -13.55 -10.32 -43.92
CA GLN A 598 -14.16 -11.58 -43.51
C GLN A 598 -13.99 -11.84 -42.00
N ASN A 599 -12.80 -11.62 -41.46
CA ASN A 599 -12.51 -11.81 -40.05
C ASN A 599 -13.33 -10.85 -39.17
N LEU A 600 -13.40 -9.56 -39.55
CA LEU A 600 -14.20 -8.56 -38.84
C LEU A 600 -15.71 -8.91 -38.85
N ALA A 601 -16.25 -9.29 -40.01
CA ALA A 601 -17.66 -9.67 -40.12
C ALA A 601 -18.00 -10.90 -39.26
N ARG A 602 -17.13 -11.91 -39.22
CA ARG A 602 -17.29 -13.09 -38.38
C ARG A 602 -17.21 -12.75 -36.89
N ALA A 603 -16.30 -11.86 -36.51
CA ALA A 603 -16.17 -11.40 -35.13
C ALA A 603 -17.44 -10.68 -34.63
N ILE A 604 -17.97 -9.74 -35.43
CA ILE A 604 -19.23 -9.03 -35.12
C ILE A 604 -20.40 -10.02 -35.01
N THR A 605 -20.50 -10.97 -35.94
CA THR A 605 -21.55 -11.99 -35.93
C THR A 605 -21.46 -12.87 -34.68
N LEU A 606 -20.24 -13.27 -34.28
CA LEU A 606 -20.04 -14.10 -33.08
C LEU A 606 -20.37 -13.33 -31.80
N ALA A 607 -19.97 -12.05 -31.71
CA ALA A 607 -20.24 -11.18 -30.58
C ALA A 607 -21.75 -10.95 -30.36
N ARG A 608 -22.60 -11.14 -31.37
CA ARG A 608 -24.06 -11.06 -31.23
C ARG A 608 -24.72 -12.37 -30.82
N LYS A 609 -24.13 -13.50 -31.23
CA LYS A 609 -24.71 -14.84 -31.01
C LYS A 609 -24.43 -15.38 -29.61
N LYS A 610 -23.34 -14.94 -28.99
CA LYS A 610 -22.90 -15.42 -27.68
C LYS A 610 -23.44 -14.53 -26.56
N SER A 611 -23.63 -15.11 -25.38
CA SER A 611 -24.12 -14.41 -24.20
C SER A 611 -23.01 -13.93 -23.26
N GLY A 612 -21.75 -14.34 -23.50
CA GLY A 612 -20.60 -14.02 -22.64
C GLY A 612 -19.35 -14.81 -23.04
N GLY A 613 -18.22 -14.47 -22.40
CA GLY A 613 -16.92 -15.10 -22.62
C GLY A 613 -16.00 -14.36 -23.59
N VAL A 614 -14.74 -14.80 -23.69
CA VAL A 614 -13.70 -14.23 -24.54
C VAL A 614 -13.32 -15.20 -25.65
N TYR A 615 -13.29 -14.71 -26.89
CA TYR A 615 -13.09 -15.50 -28.10
C TYR A 615 -12.04 -14.85 -29.00
N VAL A 616 -11.34 -15.65 -29.79
CA VAL A 616 -10.44 -15.15 -30.84
C VAL A 616 -10.90 -15.70 -32.19
N VAL A 617 -11.22 -14.83 -33.13
CA VAL A 617 -11.65 -15.18 -34.50
C VAL A 617 -10.53 -14.83 -35.46
N PHE A 618 -10.09 -15.83 -36.22
CA PHE A 618 -9.11 -15.62 -37.28
C PHE A 618 -9.33 -16.62 -38.42
N GLY A 619 -9.49 -16.12 -39.64
CA GLY A 619 -9.89 -16.92 -40.79
C GLY A 619 -11.22 -17.62 -40.54
N GLU A 620 -11.26 -18.95 -40.72
CA GLU A 620 -12.49 -19.73 -40.54
C GLU A 620 -12.67 -20.33 -39.15
N ARG A 621 -11.75 -20.05 -38.21
CA ARG A 621 -11.70 -20.73 -36.92
C ARG A 621 -11.94 -19.76 -35.77
N VAL A 622 -12.49 -20.32 -34.68
CA VAL A 622 -12.65 -19.65 -33.39
C VAL A 622 -11.71 -20.34 -32.40
N PHE A 623 -10.70 -19.61 -31.94
CA PHE A 623 -9.66 -20.08 -31.04
C PHE A 623 -9.95 -19.67 -29.60
N SER A 624 -9.48 -20.48 -28.66
CA SER A 624 -9.43 -20.12 -27.25
C SER A 624 -8.45 -18.94 -27.06
N PRO A 625 -8.73 -17.95 -26.21
CA PRO A 625 -7.76 -16.92 -25.85
C PRO A 625 -6.59 -17.49 -25.05
N LEU A 626 -6.81 -18.54 -24.24
CA LEU A 626 -5.74 -19.24 -23.53
C LEU A 626 -4.98 -20.18 -24.46
N ASN A 627 -3.68 -20.29 -24.19
CA ASN A 627 -2.71 -21.08 -24.93
C ASN A 627 -2.64 -20.78 -26.43
N LEU A 628 -3.04 -19.56 -26.81
CA LEU A 628 -2.96 -19.08 -28.18
C LEU A 628 -1.50 -18.83 -28.58
N LYS A 629 -1.09 -19.37 -29.73
CA LYS A 629 0.24 -19.17 -30.32
C LYS A 629 0.11 -18.75 -31.78
N PHE A 630 0.83 -17.70 -32.17
CA PHE A 630 1.01 -17.34 -33.57
C PHE A 630 2.15 -18.16 -34.16
N LEU A 631 1.88 -18.95 -35.20
CA LEU A 631 2.89 -19.84 -35.79
C LEU A 631 3.60 -19.19 -36.98
N ARG A 632 2.82 -18.74 -37.97
CA ARG A 632 3.27 -18.13 -39.23
C ARG A 632 2.12 -17.34 -39.87
N PRO A 633 2.40 -16.32 -40.69
CA PRO A 633 1.39 -15.57 -41.45
C PRO A 633 0.79 -16.45 -42.57
N THR A 634 -0.12 -17.32 -42.18
CA THR A 634 -0.89 -18.22 -43.05
C THR A 634 -2.38 -17.97 -42.83
N THR A 635 -3.24 -18.52 -43.68
CA THR A 635 -4.71 -18.38 -43.56
C THR A 635 -5.29 -18.97 -42.26
N ILE A 636 -4.53 -19.80 -41.55
CA ILE A 636 -4.89 -20.33 -40.22
C ILE A 636 -4.24 -19.49 -39.11
N GLY A 637 -2.97 -19.06 -39.30
CA GLY A 637 -2.26 -18.07 -38.48
C GLY A 637 -1.90 -18.51 -37.06
N PHE A 638 -2.90 -18.95 -36.31
CA PHE A 638 -2.87 -19.29 -34.90
C PHE A 638 -3.15 -20.77 -34.64
N THR A 639 -2.71 -21.23 -33.48
CA THR A 639 -3.09 -22.51 -32.89
C THR A 639 -3.27 -22.36 -31.40
N ASN A 640 -4.05 -23.24 -30.77
CA ASN A 640 -4.06 -23.39 -29.32
C ASN A 640 -3.16 -24.56 -28.94
N TRP A 641 -2.00 -24.30 -28.35
CA TRP A 641 -1.14 -25.35 -27.81
C TRP A 641 -1.74 -25.95 -26.54
N ASN A 642 -1.31 -27.16 -26.18
CA ASN A 642 -1.63 -27.82 -24.90
C ASN A 642 -3.14 -27.95 -24.59
N SER A 643 -4.00 -27.81 -25.61
CA SER A 643 -5.45 -27.87 -25.47
C SER A 643 -5.91 -29.31 -25.65
N SER A 644 -5.94 -30.06 -24.56
CA SER A 644 -6.32 -31.49 -24.56
C SER A 644 -7.84 -31.73 -24.44
N GLY A 645 -8.66 -30.67 -24.43
CA GLY A 645 -10.12 -30.70 -24.26
C GLY A 645 -10.86 -29.68 -25.13
N GLU A 646 -12.11 -29.37 -24.76
CA GLU A 646 -12.91 -28.34 -25.45
C GLU A 646 -12.27 -26.94 -25.31
N PRO A 647 -12.36 -26.09 -26.33
CA PRO A 647 -11.83 -24.72 -26.26
C PRO A 647 -12.44 -23.93 -25.09
N VAL A 648 -11.58 -23.25 -24.32
CA VAL A 648 -11.99 -22.51 -23.13
C VAL A 648 -12.33 -21.07 -23.53
N TYR A 649 -13.59 -20.67 -23.37
CA TYR A 649 -14.05 -19.31 -23.67
C TYR A 649 -14.63 -18.57 -22.46
N THR A 650 -14.99 -19.30 -21.41
CA THR A 650 -15.56 -18.76 -20.17
C THR A 650 -14.75 -19.26 -18.98
N GLY A 651 -14.89 -18.60 -17.85
CA GLY A 651 -14.10 -18.84 -16.64
C GLY A 651 -14.43 -17.77 -15.59
N SER A 652 -13.70 -17.76 -14.47
CA SER A 652 -13.81 -16.70 -13.47
C SER A 652 -12.90 -15.53 -13.85
N GLY A 653 -13.47 -14.33 -14.02
CA GLY A 653 -12.71 -13.12 -14.29
C GLY A 653 -12.23 -12.45 -13.00
N LEU A 654 -11.02 -11.88 -13.02
CA LEU A 654 -10.42 -11.24 -11.85
C LEU A 654 -11.01 -9.86 -11.50
N LEU A 655 -11.61 -9.15 -12.47
CA LEU A 655 -12.17 -7.79 -12.26
C LEU A 655 -13.69 -7.76 -12.04
N CYS A 656 -14.32 -8.90 -11.79
CA CYS A 656 -15.78 -8.98 -11.72
C CYS A 656 -16.32 -8.26 -10.47
N GLY A 657 -16.97 -7.10 -10.68
CA GLY A 657 -17.64 -6.31 -9.63
C GLY A 657 -16.97 -4.99 -9.26
N GLU A 658 -15.76 -4.70 -9.76
CA GLU A 658 -15.08 -3.42 -9.52
C GLU A 658 -15.52 -2.35 -10.53
N THR A 659 -16.11 -1.26 -10.04
CA THR A 659 -16.61 -0.17 -10.90
C THR A 659 -15.63 0.97 -11.13
N ASP A 660 -14.43 0.92 -10.53
CA ASP A 660 -13.46 2.02 -10.57
C ASP A 660 -12.16 1.58 -11.25
N THR A 661 -12.16 1.56 -12.58
CA THR A 661 -10.97 1.26 -13.40
C THR A 661 -10.32 2.56 -13.83
N ASP A 662 -9.40 3.12 -13.03
CA ASP A 662 -8.64 4.30 -13.44
C ASP A 662 -7.50 3.89 -14.41
N PRO A 663 -7.51 4.34 -15.69
CA PRO A 663 -6.47 3.99 -16.66
C PRO A 663 -5.06 4.37 -16.23
N TYR A 664 -4.91 5.49 -15.51
CA TYR A 664 -3.61 5.96 -15.07
C TYR A 664 -3.02 5.06 -13.98
N VAL A 665 -3.86 4.65 -13.02
CA VAL A 665 -3.44 3.74 -11.95
C VAL A 665 -3.09 2.37 -12.52
N MET A 666 -3.93 1.83 -13.42
CA MET A 666 -3.66 0.55 -14.07
C MET A 666 -2.37 0.59 -14.91
N SER A 667 -2.13 1.66 -15.65
CA SER A 667 -0.87 1.86 -16.39
C SER A 667 0.34 1.81 -15.46
N GLN A 668 0.30 2.50 -14.31
CA GLN A 668 1.40 2.46 -13.34
C GLN A 668 1.64 1.05 -12.79
N ILE A 669 0.58 0.32 -12.44
CA ILE A 669 0.68 -1.05 -11.92
C ILE A 669 1.25 -2.00 -12.98
N LEU A 670 0.75 -1.94 -14.21
CA LEU A 670 1.23 -2.79 -15.31
C LEU A 670 2.68 -2.45 -15.68
N SER A 671 3.06 -1.17 -15.65
CA SER A 671 4.45 -0.74 -15.87
C SER A 671 5.39 -1.22 -14.74
N GLU A 672 4.98 -1.13 -13.48
CA GLU A 672 5.76 -1.69 -12.36
C GLU A 672 5.88 -3.23 -12.48
N ALA A 673 4.80 -3.91 -12.88
CA ALA A 673 4.81 -5.35 -13.13
C ALA A 673 5.77 -5.72 -14.25
N ALA A 674 5.80 -4.94 -15.34
CA ALA A 674 6.74 -5.12 -16.45
C ALA A 674 8.20 -4.92 -16.02
N ASP A 675 8.49 -3.86 -15.26
CA ASP A 675 9.84 -3.56 -14.75
C ASP A 675 10.39 -4.65 -13.82
N ARG A 676 9.51 -5.35 -13.11
CA ARG A 676 9.87 -6.43 -12.17
C ARG A 676 10.00 -7.80 -12.83
N MET A 677 9.54 -7.95 -14.06
CA MET A 677 9.46 -9.23 -14.76
C MET A 677 10.60 -9.38 -15.78
N HIS A 678 11.17 -10.58 -15.84
CA HIS A 678 12.09 -10.94 -16.91
C HIS A 678 11.72 -12.29 -17.53
N LEU A 679 11.48 -12.29 -18.84
CA LEU A 679 11.31 -13.51 -19.64
C LEU A 679 12.68 -13.95 -20.19
N CYS A 680 13.04 -15.20 -19.93
CA CYS A 680 14.28 -15.78 -20.40
C CYS A 680 14.04 -17.14 -21.04
N ARG A 681 14.35 -17.23 -22.33
CA ARG A 681 14.43 -18.52 -23.03
C ARG A 681 15.73 -19.23 -22.68
N VAL A 682 15.65 -20.43 -22.13
CA VAL A 682 16.84 -21.19 -21.73
C VAL A 682 17.57 -21.75 -22.96
N PHE A 683 18.88 -21.51 -23.07
CA PHE A 683 19.74 -22.03 -24.13
C PHE A 683 21.10 -22.51 -23.60
N PRO A 684 21.84 -23.39 -24.31
CA PRO A 684 23.14 -23.86 -23.84
C PRO A 684 24.15 -22.72 -23.80
N GLY A 685 24.84 -22.56 -22.66
CA GLY A 685 25.83 -21.48 -22.48
C GLY A 685 25.28 -20.22 -21.79
N ILE A 686 23.99 -20.19 -21.45
CA ILE A 686 23.45 -19.16 -20.56
C ILE A 686 24.15 -19.20 -19.20
N ARG A 687 24.55 -18.04 -18.67
CA ARG A 687 25.21 -17.96 -17.37
C ARG A 687 24.28 -17.38 -16.31
N ALA A 688 24.23 -18.05 -15.16
CA ALA A 688 23.35 -17.63 -14.06
C ALA A 688 23.78 -16.31 -13.41
N ASP A 689 25.08 -15.96 -13.44
CA ASP A 689 25.57 -14.69 -12.89
C ASP A 689 24.99 -13.46 -13.61
N ARG A 690 24.70 -13.57 -14.91
CA ARG A 690 24.06 -12.51 -15.69
C ARG A 690 22.59 -12.34 -15.34
N LEU A 691 21.86 -13.44 -15.17
CA LEU A 691 20.47 -13.39 -14.73
C LEU A 691 20.37 -12.91 -13.27
N LEU A 692 21.31 -13.29 -12.42
CA LEU A 692 21.41 -12.78 -11.06
C LEU A 692 21.68 -11.28 -11.00
N ALA A 693 22.46 -10.73 -11.92
CA ALA A 693 22.69 -9.28 -11.96
C ALA A 693 21.38 -8.51 -12.18
N LEU A 694 20.39 -9.06 -12.90
CA LEU A 694 19.08 -8.42 -13.07
C LEU A 694 18.33 -8.25 -11.75
N THR A 695 18.55 -9.14 -10.78
CA THR A 695 17.96 -9.01 -9.43
C THR A 695 18.48 -7.80 -8.68
N ASP A 696 19.70 -7.34 -8.99
CA ASP A 696 20.26 -6.11 -8.43
C ASP A 696 19.63 -4.84 -9.03
N TYR A 697 18.94 -4.98 -10.18
CA TYR A 697 18.20 -3.91 -10.84
C TYR A 697 16.68 -3.96 -10.60
N GLY A 698 16.22 -4.75 -9.62
CA GLY A 698 14.81 -4.78 -9.20
C GLY A 698 13.94 -5.86 -9.86
N VAL A 699 14.51 -6.69 -10.74
CA VAL A 699 13.80 -7.86 -11.29
C VAL A 699 13.60 -8.89 -10.19
N SER A 700 12.33 -9.24 -9.95
CA SER A 700 11.93 -10.18 -8.89
C SER A 700 11.08 -11.34 -9.42
N CYS A 701 10.50 -11.23 -10.62
CA CYS A 701 9.72 -12.28 -11.26
C CYS A 701 10.43 -12.78 -12.53
N PHE A 702 10.79 -14.06 -12.58
CA PHE A 702 11.43 -14.66 -13.75
C PHE A 702 10.49 -15.68 -14.39
N PHE A 703 10.23 -15.50 -15.69
CA PHE A 703 9.64 -16.52 -16.54
C PHE A 703 10.76 -17.25 -17.30
N LEU A 704 10.92 -18.54 -17.07
CA LEU A 704 11.95 -19.36 -17.71
C LEU A 704 11.30 -20.32 -18.71
N GLU A 705 11.59 -20.13 -20.00
CA GLU A 705 11.16 -21.11 -21.01
C GLU A 705 12.14 -22.28 -21.04
N LEU A 706 11.71 -23.41 -20.49
CA LEU A 706 12.48 -24.64 -20.38
C LEU A 706 12.32 -25.53 -21.61
N TYR A 707 13.15 -26.58 -21.71
CA TYR A 707 13.01 -27.56 -22.78
C TYR A 707 11.94 -28.60 -22.47
N GLU A 708 11.12 -28.91 -23.48
CA GLU A 708 10.12 -29.99 -23.49
C GLU A 708 9.28 -29.99 -22.20
N LYS A 709 9.38 -31.02 -21.35
CA LYS A 709 8.59 -31.15 -20.11
C LYS A 709 9.17 -30.42 -18.89
N GLY A 710 10.07 -29.45 -19.09
CA GLY A 710 10.63 -28.64 -17.99
C GLY A 710 12.08 -28.96 -17.62
N THR A 711 12.90 -29.38 -18.59
CA THR A 711 14.32 -29.68 -18.33
C THR A 711 15.22 -28.46 -18.55
N ALA A 712 16.27 -28.33 -17.73
CA ALA A 712 17.32 -27.32 -17.86
C ALA A 712 18.64 -27.78 -17.23
N ASN A 713 19.72 -27.03 -17.45
CA ASN A 713 21.03 -27.34 -16.89
C ASN A 713 21.09 -27.03 -15.38
N MET A 714 21.21 -28.09 -14.58
CA MET A 714 21.31 -28.06 -13.11
C MET A 714 22.65 -28.64 -12.59
N LYS A 715 23.66 -28.77 -13.45
CA LYS A 715 25.01 -29.21 -13.06
C LYS A 715 25.75 -28.08 -12.37
N ASP A 716 26.52 -28.34 -11.31
CA ASP A 716 27.27 -27.27 -10.62
C ASP A 716 28.28 -26.57 -11.58
N GLY A 717 28.25 -25.24 -11.58
CA GLY A 717 29.07 -24.39 -12.46
C GLY A 717 28.38 -23.09 -12.88
N PRO A 718 29.09 -22.18 -13.57
CA PRO A 718 28.56 -20.86 -13.93
C PRO A 718 27.40 -20.88 -14.94
N TYR A 719 27.25 -21.99 -15.68
CA TYR A 719 26.20 -22.20 -16.68
C TYR A 719 24.96 -22.92 -16.12
N SER A 720 24.88 -23.07 -14.79
CA SER A 720 23.81 -23.76 -14.08
C SER A 720 22.72 -22.78 -13.68
N LEU A 721 21.45 -23.12 -13.88
CA LEU A 721 20.35 -22.34 -13.31
C LEU A 721 20.22 -22.55 -11.79
N LYS A 722 20.88 -23.57 -11.22
CA LYS A 722 20.85 -23.86 -9.78
C LYS A 722 21.26 -22.66 -8.92
N GLU A 723 22.33 -21.96 -9.29
CA GLU A 723 22.81 -20.81 -8.53
C GLU A 723 21.83 -19.63 -8.63
N LEU A 724 21.20 -19.44 -9.80
CA LEU A 724 20.15 -18.44 -9.99
C LEU A 724 18.97 -18.69 -9.04
N LEU A 725 18.45 -19.94 -9.00
CA LEU A 725 17.32 -20.28 -8.15
C LEU A 725 17.65 -20.10 -6.65
N ILE A 726 18.79 -20.62 -6.20
CA ILE A 726 19.19 -20.55 -4.78
C ILE A 726 19.43 -19.10 -4.33
N ARG A 727 20.19 -18.32 -5.10
CA ARG A 727 20.51 -16.94 -4.73
C ARG A 727 19.35 -15.99 -4.98
N GLY A 728 18.60 -16.18 -6.07
CA GLY A 728 17.42 -15.40 -6.37
C GLY A 728 16.34 -15.56 -5.30
N ARG A 729 16.08 -16.79 -4.83
CA ARG A 729 15.14 -16.99 -3.72
C ARG A 729 15.58 -16.32 -2.42
N LYS A 730 16.89 -16.28 -2.11
CA LYS A 730 17.41 -15.48 -0.98
C LYS A 730 17.18 -13.98 -1.13
N LYS A 731 16.94 -13.51 -2.35
CA LYS A 731 16.55 -12.14 -2.68
C LYS A 731 15.03 -11.99 -2.93
N ASN A 732 14.22 -12.98 -2.55
CA ASN A 732 12.78 -13.02 -2.76
C ASN A 732 12.37 -12.96 -4.25
N CYS A 733 13.12 -13.61 -5.14
CA CYS A 733 12.70 -13.78 -6.53
C CYS A 733 11.88 -15.06 -6.72
N SER A 734 10.85 -14.98 -7.55
CA SER A 734 9.98 -16.11 -7.96
C SER A 734 10.33 -16.56 -9.38
N PHE A 735 10.25 -17.87 -9.64
CA PHE A 735 10.70 -18.49 -10.89
C PHE A 735 9.62 -19.37 -11.50
N PHE A 736 8.85 -18.81 -12.44
CA PHE A 736 7.78 -19.48 -13.15
C PHE A 736 8.33 -20.13 -14.43
N CYS A 737 7.96 -21.38 -14.67
CA CYS A 737 8.55 -22.19 -15.74
C CYS A 737 7.51 -22.63 -16.77
N THR A 738 7.74 -22.25 -18.02
CA THR A 738 6.93 -22.61 -19.20
C THR A 738 7.78 -23.41 -20.19
N SER A 739 7.19 -23.92 -21.27
CA SER A 739 7.89 -24.71 -22.29
C SER A 739 8.15 -23.91 -23.56
N GLN A 740 9.32 -24.11 -24.16
CA GLN A 740 9.65 -23.61 -25.51
C GLN A 740 8.89 -24.32 -26.64
N GLN A 741 8.25 -25.45 -26.35
CA GLN A 741 7.58 -26.33 -27.30
C GLN A 741 6.17 -26.67 -26.82
N GLU A 742 5.33 -27.16 -27.72
CA GLU A 742 4.04 -27.72 -27.33
C GLU A 742 4.24 -28.91 -26.38
N GLY A 743 3.76 -28.77 -25.15
CA GLY A 743 3.94 -29.69 -24.05
C GLY A 743 3.65 -29.04 -22.70
N THR A 744 3.24 -29.87 -21.74
CA THR A 744 3.02 -29.48 -20.34
C THR A 744 4.33 -29.53 -19.56
N VAL A 745 4.63 -28.48 -18.81
CA VAL A 745 5.76 -28.47 -17.87
C VAL A 745 5.38 -29.22 -16.62
N ASP A 746 6.00 -30.38 -16.41
CA ASP A 746 5.80 -31.22 -15.23
C ASP A 746 7.16 -31.67 -14.68
N PHE A 747 7.44 -31.28 -13.44
CA PHE A 747 8.69 -31.61 -12.76
C PHE A 747 8.76 -33.05 -12.23
N SER A 748 7.72 -33.87 -12.41
CA SER A 748 7.71 -35.27 -11.95
C SER A 748 8.59 -36.20 -12.79
N GLY A 749 8.76 -35.93 -14.09
CA GLY A 749 9.25 -36.91 -15.08
C GLY A 749 10.78 -37.03 -15.23
N TYR A 750 11.55 -35.96 -14.97
CA TYR A 750 12.99 -35.92 -15.21
C TYR A 750 13.80 -35.50 -13.97
N SER A 751 15.00 -36.05 -13.81
CA SER A 751 15.86 -35.78 -12.65
C SER A 751 16.29 -34.32 -12.55
N THR A 752 16.51 -33.63 -13.67
CA THR A 752 16.84 -32.20 -13.72
C THR A 752 15.62 -31.33 -13.39
N ALA A 753 14.44 -31.70 -13.88
CA ALA A 753 13.17 -31.04 -13.60
C ALA A 753 12.80 -31.14 -12.11
N ARG A 754 12.96 -32.32 -11.49
CA ARG A 754 12.82 -32.49 -10.02
C ARG A 754 13.79 -31.62 -9.23
N ARG A 755 15.01 -31.40 -9.73
CA ARG A 755 15.97 -30.50 -9.08
C ARG A 755 15.52 -29.04 -9.19
N MET A 756 15.01 -28.60 -10.34
CA MET A 756 14.41 -27.26 -10.48
C MET A 756 13.32 -27.05 -9.43
N TRP A 757 12.41 -28.01 -9.28
CA TRP A 757 11.33 -27.94 -8.29
C TRP A 757 11.85 -27.87 -6.85
N ARG A 758 12.82 -28.72 -6.49
CA ARG A 758 13.46 -28.70 -5.16
C ARG A 758 14.11 -27.36 -4.86
N GLU A 759 14.71 -26.73 -5.86
CA GLU A 759 15.33 -25.41 -5.75
C GLU A 759 14.32 -24.25 -5.91
N GLY A 760 13.01 -24.54 -6.01
CA GLY A 760 11.93 -23.56 -5.89
C GLY A 760 11.36 -23.01 -7.18
N ALA A 761 11.64 -23.66 -8.32
CA ALA A 761 10.95 -23.33 -9.55
C ALA A 761 9.47 -23.78 -9.48
N ILE A 762 8.58 -22.98 -10.06
CA ILE A 762 7.14 -23.21 -10.10
C ILE A 762 6.75 -23.60 -11.54
N PRO A 763 6.21 -24.81 -11.79
CA PRO A 763 5.76 -25.19 -13.12
C PRO A 763 4.43 -24.49 -13.44
N MET A 764 4.31 -23.91 -14.64
CA MET A 764 3.06 -23.30 -15.12
C MET A 764 2.13 -24.32 -15.83
N GLY A 765 2.37 -25.61 -15.63
CA GLY A 765 1.51 -26.68 -16.13
C GLY A 765 1.31 -26.64 -17.64
N ASN A 766 0.04 -26.52 -18.04
CA ASN A 766 -0.38 -26.50 -19.44
C ASN A 766 -0.25 -25.11 -20.10
N LEU A 767 0.00 -24.06 -19.32
CA LEU A 767 0.01 -22.69 -19.81
C LEU A 767 1.24 -22.45 -20.69
N VAL A 768 1.01 -21.90 -21.89
CA VAL A 768 2.08 -21.35 -22.71
C VAL A 768 2.60 -20.05 -22.10
N THR A 769 3.82 -19.65 -22.48
CA THR A 769 4.50 -18.44 -22.00
C THR A 769 3.61 -17.19 -22.04
N GLU A 770 2.91 -16.94 -23.14
CA GLU A 770 2.08 -15.76 -23.31
C GLU A 770 0.87 -15.75 -22.38
N SER A 771 0.22 -16.90 -22.18
CA SER A 771 -0.91 -17.02 -21.26
C SER A 771 -0.50 -16.92 -19.79
N ALA A 772 0.68 -17.43 -19.44
CA ALA A 772 1.26 -17.32 -18.11
C ALA A 772 1.70 -15.88 -17.78
N ILE A 773 2.33 -15.18 -18.73
CA ILE A 773 2.69 -13.77 -18.59
C ILE A 773 1.44 -12.90 -18.51
N ALA A 774 0.44 -13.17 -19.35
CA ALA A 774 -0.83 -12.47 -19.31
C ALA A 774 -1.54 -12.64 -17.96
N LEU A 775 -1.47 -13.84 -17.35
CA LEU A 775 -1.97 -14.06 -16.00
C LEU A 775 -1.21 -13.24 -14.97
N TYR A 776 0.12 -13.15 -15.07
CA TYR A 776 0.92 -12.31 -14.16
C TYR A 776 0.51 -10.84 -14.24
N PHE A 777 0.31 -10.29 -15.44
CA PHE A 777 -0.18 -8.92 -15.58
C PHE A 777 -1.61 -8.75 -15.04
N ALA A 778 -2.51 -9.69 -15.34
CA ALA A 778 -3.89 -9.66 -14.84
C ALA A 778 -3.95 -9.73 -13.31
N ALA A 779 -3.18 -10.64 -12.72
CA ALA A 779 -3.11 -10.85 -11.28
C ALA A 779 -2.45 -9.66 -10.56
N SER A 780 -1.49 -9.00 -11.21
CA SER A 780 -0.83 -7.80 -10.67
C SER A 780 -1.78 -6.61 -10.51
N LEU A 781 -2.89 -6.57 -11.28
CA LEU A 781 -3.93 -5.55 -11.14
C LEU A 781 -4.83 -5.76 -9.90
N VAL A 782 -4.90 -6.97 -9.36
CA VAL A 782 -5.86 -7.35 -8.30
C VAL A 782 -5.22 -7.82 -7.00
N CYS A 783 -3.95 -8.25 -7.02
CA CYS A 783 -3.25 -8.71 -5.84
C CYS A 783 -2.59 -7.54 -5.10
N ASP A 784 -2.75 -7.48 -3.78
CA ASP A 784 -2.17 -6.44 -2.93
C ASP A 784 -0.74 -6.78 -2.46
N SER A 785 -0.31 -8.04 -2.64
CA SER A 785 1.00 -8.53 -2.21
C SER A 785 1.68 -9.48 -3.21
N PRO A 786 3.02 -9.52 -3.28
CA PRO A 786 3.75 -10.50 -4.09
C PRO A 786 3.44 -11.96 -3.72
N GLU A 787 3.15 -12.24 -2.44
CA GLU A 787 2.81 -13.58 -1.97
C GLU A 787 1.43 -14.05 -2.48
N GLU A 788 0.46 -13.14 -2.60
CA GLU A 788 -0.84 -13.45 -3.23
C GLU A 788 -0.68 -13.67 -4.73
N LEU A 789 0.12 -12.84 -5.40
CA LEU A 789 0.43 -12.98 -6.81
C LEU A 789 1.07 -14.34 -7.12
N GLU A 790 2.06 -14.75 -6.32
CA GLU A 790 2.73 -16.05 -6.46
C GLU A 790 1.76 -17.22 -6.26
N LYS A 791 0.91 -17.16 -5.22
CA LYS A 791 -0.11 -18.19 -4.97
C LYS A 791 -1.12 -18.30 -6.11
N MET A 792 -1.54 -17.17 -6.68
CA MET A 792 -2.48 -17.15 -7.80
C MET A 792 -1.88 -17.79 -9.06
N LEU A 793 -0.62 -17.45 -9.37
CA LEU A 793 0.12 -18.04 -10.48
C LEU A 793 0.37 -19.55 -10.27
N GLU A 794 0.74 -19.95 -9.05
CA GLU A 794 0.94 -21.36 -8.70
C GLU A 794 -0.36 -22.16 -8.82
N ALA A 795 -1.49 -21.62 -8.34
CA ALA A 795 -2.79 -22.28 -8.45
C ALA A 795 -3.23 -22.47 -9.91
N ALA A 796 -2.96 -21.49 -10.79
CA ALA A 796 -3.26 -21.60 -12.21
C ALA A 796 -2.36 -22.61 -12.93
N GLY A 797 -1.10 -22.77 -12.49
CA GLY A 797 -0.18 -23.75 -13.05
C GLY A 797 -0.46 -25.21 -12.63
N GLN A 798 -1.24 -25.42 -11.58
CA GLN A 798 -1.63 -26.74 -11.07
C GLN A 798 -2.91 -27.30 -11.70
N ASN A 799 -3.74 -26.45 -12.30
CA ASN A 799 -4.96 -26.80 -13.03
C ASN A 799 -4.69 -27.05 -14.52
#